data_AF-A0A523UMH7-F1
#
_entry.id   AF-A0A523UMH7-F1
#
_cell.length_a   1.000
_cell.length_b   1.000
_cell.length_c   1.000
_cell.angle_alpha   90.00
_cell.angle_beta   90.00
_cell.angle_gamma   90.00
#
_symmetry.space_group_name_H-M   'P 1'
#
loop_
_entity.id
_entity.type
_entity.pdbx_description
1 polymer ?
#
loop_
_entity_poly.entity_id
_entity_poly.type
_entity_poly.pdbx_seq_one_letter_code
_entity_poly.pdbx_strand_id
1 'polypeptide(L)'
;MRQSFLFALLVGVTLFPATRACSQQLLLAIEKTTLERAQDYLANDFYLYAILERDCLIGTSSGGTAVLSSGHIPYDVILRDMKPGACYLATVPPHVYGLDLSSLDNILYGNENLVVVEASRQQAEILRRSGFELVSLMPLAIKEKASIHRGDLILRKRSSDGLIEELVREVSSDSIESHVRALTGFMTRYSYADSCSSAGQWIYDKFQSFGVDASFHYYDWDGNHWRNVVGTIPGRTDSTVIAIICGHFDSISEDPWNLAPGAEDNGSGTATVIEAARVLSKEDHEYTLRFICFSGEEQGLRGSYYYVTEAFLRGDNIIAAMNFDMVGYTDDFHYDLSARYDSNSIWLGNMMTAASRFSKLELYPSHYSSPSSDHWYFQQYGYPATFSVHISRTHGYPFYHSIYDTAGNLNPDFLAEVTKMGVASMAMLGNGYPEPPLPPEAVSATDAGVGGEVQVDWTPSLTPGVLGYNVYYGLSPRRYEGSVFAGDTTSLCLSGLRNDTLHFFSVTAIDNNAEGGYSREATAVPRLVPRPPQSLSLIPTYLGMDLSWAPNTELDLAGYNVYRSENPGGPYQSVNPMLITDTTYSDSGLVSGQMYYYVATAVDTTDLESGYSEEKAGLPLSFDHGILLVDETRNGSTGILVPDSLQDRFYAQILSGYKFDSWDCDSSGLPAISTMGSYSTVIWRAEDIYDQYLSEQAEDLAYYLSQGGKLWLIGWKTIEVLMTQGEYPFTFILGDWPYDYLHLSSSDNTGPVG
;
A
#
# COMPACT_ATOMS: atom_id res chain seq x y z
N MET A 1 -16.27 10.68 43.21
CA MET A 1 -16.41 9.21 43.12
C MET A 1 -16.18 8.84 41.67
N ARG A 2 -15.11 8.08 41.38
CA ARG A 2 -14.84 7.47 40.07
C ARG A 2 -14.87 5.97 40.29
N GLN A 3 -15.62 5.23 39.49
CA GLN A 3 -15.46 3.77 39.41
C GLN A 3 -14.32 3.47 38.46
N SER A 4 -13.41 2.59 38.88
CA SER A 4 -12.29 2.13 38.08
C SER A 4 -12.56 0.69 37.70
N PHE A 5 -12.74 0.40 36.41
CA PHE A 5 -12.62 -0.96 35.89
C PHE A 5 -11.13 -1.24 35.71
N LEU A 6 -10.63 -2.30 36.36
CA LEU A 6 -9.24 -2.73 36.26
C LEU A 6 -9.12 -3.86 35.23
N PHE A 7 -8.54 -3.55 34.08
CA PHE A 7 -7.96 -4.55 33.18
C PHE A 7 -6.49 -4.78 33.58
N ALA A 8 -6.03 -6.03 33.60
CA ALA A 8 -4.62 -6.38 33.81
C ALA A 8 -4.18 -7.51 32.87
N LEU A 9 -3.01 -7.33 32.22
CA LEU A 9 -2.47 -8.17 31.12
C LEU A 9 -1.02 -8.67 31.45
N LEU A 10 -0.24 -9.15 30.45
CA LEU A 10 1.11 -9.80 30.48
C LEU A 10 1.10 -11.34 30.79
N VAL A 11 1.76 -12.24 30.04
CA VAL A 11 3.21 -12.65 29.97
C VAL A 11 3.72 -13.37 31.25
N GLY A 12 4.57 -14.42 31.22
CA GLY A 12 5.00 -15.31 30.10
C GLY A 12 6.18 -16.27 30.40
N VAL A 13 6.52 -17.14 29.41
CA VAL A 13 7.77 -17.94 29.18
C VAL A 13 8.22 -19.08 30.16
N THR A 14 8.16 -20.32 29.61
CA THR A 14 9.01 -21.58 29.67
C THR A 14 10.22 -21.70 30.65
N LEU A 15 10.61 -22.83 31.29
CA LEU A 15 11.10 -24.15 30.76
C LEU A 15 11.06 -25.35 31.78
N PHE A 16 11.29 -26.61 31.33
CA PHE A 16 11.28 -27.90 32.10
C PHE A 16 12.67 -28.59 32.24
N PRO A 17 12.80 -29.67 33.07
CA PRO A 17 12.77 -31.04 32.53
C PRO A 17 11.93 -32.04 33.35
N ALA A 18 11.63 -33.13 32.67
CA ALA A 18 10.76 -34.26 32.98
C ALA A 18 10.88 -35.03 34.33
N THR A 19 9.69 -35.33 34.87
CA THR A 19 9.25 -36.62 35.46
C THR A 19 9.88 -37.13 36.77
N ARG A 20 9.06 -37.21 37.83
CA ARG A 20 8.67 -38.48 38.50
C ARG A 20 7.59 -38.30 39.58
N ALA A 21 6.82 -39.37 39.78
CA ALA A 21 5.97 -39.73 40.92
C ALA A 21 5.76 -38.69 42.05
N CYS A 22 4.56 -38.10 42.08
CA CYS A 22 3.83 -37.55 43.25
C CYS A 22 4.65 -37.30 44.53
N SER A 23 5.56 -36.34 44.49
CA SER A 23 6.03 -35.63 45.69
C SER A 23 5.02 -34.54 46.03
N GLN A 24 4.74 -34.32 47.32
CA GLN A 24 3.86 -33.24 47.78
C GLN A 24 4.26 -31.90 47.13
N GLN A 25 3.39 -31.37 46.27
CA GLN A 25 3.62 -30.05 45.65
C GLN A 25 3.22 -28.96 46.64
N LEU A 26 4.02 -27.89 46.65
CA LEU A 26 3.82 -26.69 47.46
C LEU A 26 3.35 -25.57 46.52
N LEU A 27 2.19 -24.97 46.78
CA LEU A 27 1.80 -23.74 46.09
C LEU A 27 2.63 -22.58 46.64
N LEU A 28 2.99 -21.62 45.80
CA LEU A 28 3.71 -20.39 46.15
C LEU A 28 3.09 -19.21 45.41
N ALA A 29 3.11 -18.02 46.00
CA ALA A 29 2.92 -16.77 45.27
C ALA A 29 4.28 -16.14 44.99
N ILE A 30 4.50 -15.68 43.75
CA ILE A 30 5.74 -15.04 43.29
C ILE A 30 5.38 -13.78 42.53
N GLU A 31 6.10 -12.68 42.76
CA GLU A 31 5.95 -11.46 41.96
C GLU A 31 6.22 -11.76 40.47
N LYS A 32 5.28 -11.41 39.60
CA LYS A 32 5.30 -11.76 38.17
C LYS A 32 6.55 -11.26 37.44
N THR A 33 6.94 -10.02 37.70
CA THR A 33 8.16 -9.38 37.17
C THR A 33 9.45 -10.10 37.60
N THR A 34 9.41 -10.78 38.75
CA THR A 34 10.53 -11.54 39.28
C THR A 34 10.55 -12.96 38.68
N LEU A 35 9.39 -13.58 38.45
CA LEU A 35 9.28 -14.85 37.71
C LEU A 35 9.75 -14.70 36.25
N GLU A 36 9.37 -13.61 35.57
CA GLU A 36 9.84 -13.28 34.21
C GLU A 36 11.37 -13.18 34.15
N ARG A 37 12.01 -12.64 35.19
CA ARG A 37 13.47 -12.50 35.30
C ARG A 37 14.20 -13.77 35.76
N ALA A 38 13.48 -14.83 36.11
CA ALA A 38 14.04 -16.09 36.61
C ALA A 38 14.30 -17.14 35.51
N GLN A 39 13.87 -16.88 34.28
CA GLN A 39 13.84 -17.86 33.17
C GLN A 39 15.22 -18.44 32.81
N ASP A 40 16.30 -17.67 33.01
CA ASP A 40 17.68 -18.13 32.82
C ASP A 40 18.13 -19.26 33.79
N TYR A 41 17.34 -19.55 34.84
CA TYR A 41 17.68 -20.50 35.91
C TYR A 41 16.74 -21.72 36.01
N LEU A 42 15.76 -21.86 35.11
CA LEU A 42 14.67 -22.84 35.27
C LEU A 42 14.85 -24.13 34.48
N ALA A 43 15.31 -25.15 35.20
CA ALA A 43 15.34 -26.55 34.77
C ALA A 43 14.90 -27.51 35.89
N ASN A 44 13.80 -27.23 36.62
CA ASN A 44 13.32 -28.07 37.74
C ASN A 44 11.79 -27.96 38.05
N ASP A 45 10.92 -28.74 37.38
CA ASP A 45 9.57 -29.14 37.84
C ASP A 45 8.60 -28.04 38.40
N PHE A 46 8.58 -26.82 37.84
CA PHE A 46 7.60 -25.79 38.20
C PHE A 46 6.34 -25.84 37.33
N TYR A 47 5.18 -25.60 37.96
CA TYR A 47 3.88 -25.52 37.30
C TYR A 47 3.23 -24.19 37.67
N LEU A 48 2.81 -23.37 36.70
CA LEU A 48 1.99 -22.19 36.97
C LEU A 48 0.54 -22.66 37.24
N TYR A 49 -0.21 -22.01 38.12
CA TYR A 49 -1.61 -22.35 38.43
C TYR A 49 -2.56 -21.18 38.18
N ALA A 50 -2.09 -19.95 38.36
CA ALA A 50 -2.79 -18.73 37.96
C ALA A 50 -1.82 -17.56 37.81
N ILE A 51 -2.19 -16.58 36.99
CA ILE A 51 -1.57 -15.25 36.93
C ILE A 51 -2.54 -14.29 37.62
N LEU A 52 -2.01 -13.47 38.53
CA LEU A 52 -2.71 -12.39 39.21
C LEU A 52 -2.19 -11.03 38.68
N GLU A 53 -2.78 -9.92 39.11
CA GLU A 53 -2.41 -8.57 38.63
C GLU A 53 -0.92 -8.26 38.80
N ARG A 54 -0.31 -8.69 39.92
CA ARG A 54 1.09 -8.45 40.26
C ARG A 54 1.91 -9.72 40.51
N ASP A 55 1.22 -10.83 40.75
CA ASP A 55 1.80 -12.07 41.24
C ASP A 55 1.43 -13.25 40.33
N CYS A 56 2.06 -14.39 40.55
CA CYS A 56 1.78 -15.67 39.92
C CYS A 56 1.70 -16.75 41.00
N LEU A 57 0.66 -17.57 40.96
CA LEU A 57 0.53 -18.74 41.81
C LEU A 57 1.21 -19.93 41.11
N ILE A 58 2.28 -20.49 41.68
CA ILE A 58 3.01 -21.63 41.10
C ILE A 58 3.10 -22.81 42.07
N GLY A 59 3.04 -24.04 41.58
CA GLY A 59 3.34 -25.26 42.33
C GLY A 59 4.77 -25.73 42.06
N THR A 60 5.44 -26.21 43.11
CA THR A 60 6.84 -26.65 43.03
C THR A 60 7.12 -27.85 43.95
N SER A 61 8.20 -28.58 43.64
CA SER A 61 8.78 -29.59 44.53
C SER A 61 9.73 -28.95 45.56
N SER A 62 10.19 -29.71 46.55
CA SER A 62 11.24 -29.26 47.47
C SER A 62 12.58 -28.93 46.79
N GLY A 63 12.83 -29.47 45.59
CA GLY A 63 13.98 -29.10 44.78
C GLY A 63 13.81 -27.70 44.19
N GLY A 64 12.64 -27.41 43.63
CA GLY A 64 12.35 -26.08 43.08
C GLY A 64 12.28 -24.98 44.15
N THR A 65 11.76 -25.24 45.36
CA THR A 65 11.84 -24.24 46.45
C THR A 65 13.29 -23.86 46.80
N ALA A 66 14.22 -24.81 46.74
CA ALA A 66 15.64 -24.53 46.93
C ALA A 66 16.23 -23.70 45.78
N VAL A 67 15.79 -23.92 44.54
CA VAL A 67 16.18 -23.09 43.38
C VAL A 67 15.74 -21.64 43.58
N LEU A 68 14.47 -21.39 43.91
CA LEU A 68 13.97 -20.03 44.16
C LEU A 68 14.76 -19.31 45.26
N SER A 69 15.02 -20.01 46.36
CA SER A 69 15.81 -19.50 47.48
C SER A 69 17.26 -19.17 47.06
N SER A 70 17.89 -20.03 46.25
CA SER A 70 19.27 -19.84 45.77
C SER A 70 19.40 -18.72 44.73
N GLY A 71 18.37 -18.48 43.92
CA GLY A 71 18.29 -17.37 42.97
C GLY A 71 17.92 -16.03 43.61
N HIS A 72 17.72 -15.99 44.93
CA HIS A 72 17.22 -14.81 45.67
C HIS A 72 15.88 -14.27 45.13
N ILE A 73 15.06 -15.15 44.57
CA ILE A 73 13.72 -14.83 44.05
C ILE A 73 12.79 -14.64 45.27
N PRO A 74 12.15 -13.48 45.49
CA PRO A 74 11.08 -13.35 46.48
C PRO A 74 9.88 -14.24 46.13
N TYR A 75 9.43 -15.04 47.10
CA TYR A 75 8.21 -15.85 47.02
C TYR A 75 7.59 -16.05 48.41
N ASP A 76 6.29 -16.26 48.44
CA ASP A 76 5.54 -16.57 49.65
C ASP A 76 5.22 -18.07 49.79
N VAL A 77 5.50 -18.54 51.01
CA VAL A 77 5.03 -19.72 51.76
C VAL A 77 3.58 -20.22 51.63
N ILE A 78 3.04 -20.61 50.47
CA ILE A 78 1.67 -21.16 50.41
C ILE A 78 1.68 -22.70 50.63
N LEU A 79 0.52 -23.30 50.91
CA LEU A 79 0.38 -24.62 51.56
C LEU A 79 0.85 -25.83 50.73
N ARG A 80 1.01 -26.97 51.42
CA ARG A 80 1.31 -28.30 50.88
C ARG A 80 0.03 -29.05 50.50
N ASP A 81 0.16 -30.04 49.61
CA ASP A 81 -0.85 -31.06 49.27
C ASP A 81 -2.04 -30.59 48.41
N MET A 82 -1.85 -29.60 47.54
CA MET A 82 -2.88 -29.24 46.55
C MET A 82 -3.17 -30.39 45.57
N LYS A 83 -4.46 -30.65 45.31
CA LYS A 83 -4.93 -31.59 44.28
C LYS A 83 -5.45 -30.80 43.06
N PRO A 84 -4.93 -31.05 41.84
CA PRO A 84 -5.51 -30.49 40.62
C PRO A 84 -7.02 -30.75 40.55
N GLY A 85 -7.81 -29.72 40.24
CA GLY A 85 -9.28 -29.80 40.18
C GLY A 85 -10.01 -29.77 41.54
N ALA A 86 -9.30 -29.72 42.67
CA ALA A 86 -9.90 -29.49 43.99
C ALA A 86 -9.64 -28.06 44.52
N CYS A 87 -8.70 -27.32 43.95
CA CYS A 87 -8.37 -25.96 44.36
C CYS A 87 -9.02 -24.93 43.42
N TYR A 88 -9.48 -23.81 43.98
CA TYR A 88 -10.14 -22.71 43.25
C TYR A 88 -9.59 -21.37 43.69
N LEU A 89 -9.41 -20.45 42.75
CA LEU A 89 -9.29 -19.02 42.99
C LEU A 89 -10.71 -18.45 43.10
N ALA A 90 -10.98 -17.72 44.17
CA ALA A 90 -12.29 -17.23 44.53
C ALA A 90 -12.27 -15.71 44.70
N THR A 91 -12.93 -14.97 43.80
CA THR A 91 -13.15 -13.52 43.98
C THR A 91 -14.18 -13.30 45.06
N VAL A 92 -13.87 -12.45 46.05
CA VAL A 92 -14.76 -12.09 47.16
C VAL A 92 -15.69 -10.97 46.70
N PRO A 93 -17.02 -11.15 46.69
CA PRO A 93 -17.93 -10.14 46.16
C PRO A 93 -18.08 -8.94 47.12
N PRO A 94 -18.33 -7.71 46.61
CA PRO A 94 -18.29 -6.49 47.44
C PRO A 94 -19.32 -6.40 48.59
N HIS A 95 -20.34 -7.24 48.59
CA HIS A 95 -21.36 -7.32 49.64
C HIS A 95 -21.03 -8.36 50.74
N VAL A 96 -19.88 -9.04 50.63
CA VAL A 96 -19.35 -10.04 51.58
C VAL A 96 -18.15 -9.50 52.37
N TYR A 97 -17.65 -8.30 52.08
CA TYR A 97 -16.60 -7.64 52.87
C TYR A 97 -16.98 -7.59 54.37
N GLY A 98 -16.21 -8.30 55.21
CA GLY A 98 -16.42 -8.38 56.65
C GLY A 98 -17.03 -9.70 57.17
N LEU A 99 -17.30 -10.68 56.30
CA LEU A 99 -17.56 -12.06 56.73
C LEU A 99 -16.27 -12.70 57.25
N ASP A 100 -16.35 -13.38 58.39
CA ASP A 100 -15.21 -14.10 58.98
C ASP A 100 -14.95 -15.40 58.21
N LEU A 101 -14.08 -15.29 57.21
CA LEU A 101 -13.66 -16.38 56.34
C LEU A 101 -12.89 -17.50 57.08
N SER A 102 -12.51 -17.32 58.35
CA SER A 102 -11.91 -18.40 59.17
C SER A 102 -12.87 -19.57 59.45
N SER A 103 -14.16 -19.40 59.16
CA SER A 103 -15.19 -20.46 59.20
C SER A 103 -15.18 -21.39 57.98
N LEU A 104 -14.37 -21.10 56.95
CA LEU A 104 -14.12 -21.98 55.81
C LEU A 104 -12.77 -22.69 56.03
N ASP A 105 -12.80 -23.88 56.63
CA ASP A 105 -11.64 -24.70 57.05
C ASP A 105 -10.59 -25.01 55.95
N ASN A 106 -10.84 -24.63 54.69
CA ASN A 106 -10.06 -25.01 53.52
C ASN A 106 -9.48 -23.82 52.71
N ILE A 107 -9.48 -22.59 53.23
CA ILE A 107 -8.83 -21.46 52.55
C ILE A 107 -7.31 -21.63 52.62
N LEU A 108 -6.66 -21.69 51.45
CA LEU A 108 -5.23 -21.96 51.32
C LEU A 108 -4.37 -20.68 51.27
N TYR A 109 -4.94 -19.57 50.79
CA TYR A 109 -4.31 -18.25 50.66
C TYR A 109 -5.40 -17.19 50.51
N GLY A 110 -5.11 -15.91 50.79
CA GLY A 110 -6.02 -14.85 50.38
C GLY A 110 -5.67 -13.45 50.85
N ASN A 111 -6.30 -12.48 50.19
CA ASN A 111 -6.37 -11.08 50.58
C ASN A 111 -7.84 -10.61 50.63
N GLU A 112 -8.09 -9.32 50.85
CA GLU A 112 -9.44 -8.75 51.02
C GLU A 112 -10.38 -8.98 49.83
N ASN A 113 -9.84 -9.19 48.62
CA ASN A 113 -10.60 -9.28 47.37
C ASN A 113 -10.61 -10.69 46.76
N LEU A 114 -9.68 -11.57 47.14
CA LEU A 114 -9.40 -12.80 46.41
C LEU A 114 -8.76 -13.85 47.31
N VAL A 115 -9.31 -15.06 47.34
CA VAL A 115 -8.84 -16.19 48.18
C VAL A 115 -8.65 -17.46 47.34
N VAL A 116 -7.68 -18.31 47.70
CA VAL A 116 -7.57 -19.68 47.18
C VAL A 116 -8.25 -20.61 48.16
N VAL A 117 -9.06 -21.55 47.69
CA VAL A 117 -9.80 -22.52 48.53
C VAL A 117 -9.70 -23.94 47.98
N GLU A 118 -9.39 -24.94 48.82
CA GLU A 118 -9.62 -26.34 48.48
C GLU A 118 -11.08 -26.69 48.73
N ALA A 119 -11.85 -26.96 47.69
CA ALA A 119 -13.27 -27.25 47.79
C ALA A 119 -13.59 -28.55 47.05
N SER A 120 -14.35 -29.44 47.69
CA SER A 120 -15.10 -30.43 46.91
C SER A 120 -16.05 -29.70 45.95
N ARG A 121 -16.42 -30.33 44.83
CA ARG A 121 -17.35 -29.78 43.83
C ARG A 121 -18.62 -29.18 44.48
N GLN A 122 -19.18 -29.87 45.48
CA GLN A 122 -20.35 -29.40 46.23
C GLN A 122 -20.08 -28.15 47.10
N GLN A 123 -18.89 -28.03 47.70
CA GLN A 123 -18.51 -26.82 48.44
C GLN A 123 -18.22 -25.64 47.50
N ALA A 124 -17.64 -25.89 46.33
CA ALA A 124 -17.44 -24.89 45.28
C ALA A 124 -18.79 -24.35 44.77
N GLU A 125 -19.78 -25.22 44.55
CA GLU A 125 -21.15 -24.83 44.20
C GLU A 125 -21.84 -24.00 45.29
N ILE A 126 -21.59 -24.29 46.58
CA ILE A 126 -22.09 -23.46 47.69
C ILE A 126 -21.47 -22.06 47.66
N LEU A 127 -20.15 -21.95 47.50
CA LEU A 127 -19.45 -20.67 47.41
C LEU A 127 -19.94 -19.82 46.23
N ARG A 128 -20.15 -20.43 45.05
CA ARG A 128 -20.75 -19.77 43.88
C ARG A 128 -22.15 -19.21 44.19
N ARG A 129 -23.01 -20.00 44.83
CA ARG A 129 -24.36 -19.56 45.26
C ARG A 129 -24.33 -18.48 46.35
N SER A 130 -23.22 -18.37 47.09
CA SER A 130 -22.93 -17.27 48.03
C SER A 130 -22.27 -16.04 47.37
N GLY A 131 -22.15 -16.02 46.04
CA GLY A 131 -21.68 -14.86 45.27
C GLY A 131 -20.18 -14.86 44.95
N PHE A 132 -19.42 -15.90 45.28
CA PHE A 132 -18.00 -15.99 44.93
C PHE A 132 -17.82 -16.45 43.49
N GLU A 133 -17.02 -15.72 42.71
CA GLU A 133 -16.61 -16.16 41.37
C GLU A 133 -15.45 -17.15 41.52
N LEU A 134 -15.64 -18.41 41.08
CA LEU A 134 -14.62 -19.46 41.23
C LEU A 134 -13.98 -19.89 39.91
N VAL A 135 -12.68 -19.62 39.76
CA VAL A 135 -11.81 -20.17 38.72
C VAL A 135 -11.08 -21.39 39.29
N SER A 136 -11.13 -22.56 38.64
CA SER A 136 -10.36 -23.72 39.13
C SER A 136 -8.87 -23.50 38.90
N LEU A 137 -8.05 -23.71 39.94
CA LEU A 137 -6.60 -23.72 39.82
C LEU A 137 -6.15 -25.06 39.24
N MET A 138 -5.71 -25.02 37.98
CA MET A 138 -5.11 -26.15 37.30
C MET A 138 -3.68 -25.82 36.86
N PRO A 139 -2.76 -26.79 36.84
CA PRO A 139 -1.38 -26.55 36.45
C PRO A 139 -1.26 -26.21 34.95
N LEU A 140 -1.18 -24.92 34.65
CA LEU A 140 -0.54 -24.38 33.45
C LEU A 140 0.93 -24.83 33.47
N ALA A 141 1.22 -25.92 32.76
CA ALA A 141 2.59 -26.41 32.70
C ALA A 141 3.47 -25.38 31.98
N ILE A 142 4.56 -24.96 32.62
CA ILE A 142 5.58 -24.06 32.06
C ILE A 142 6.44 -24.87 31.07
N LYS A 143 5.81 -25.56 30.10
CA LYS A 143 6.53 -26.43 29.15
C LYS A 143 7.53 -25.60 28.37
N GLU A 144 8.67 -26.22 28.06
CA GLU A 144 9.47 -25.76 26.93
C GLU A 144 8.52 -25.57 25.75
N LYS A 145 8.60 -24.35 25.16
CA LYS A 145 7.85 -23.90 23.98
C LYS A 145 7.75 -25.11 23.08
N ALA A 146 6.53 -25.71 22.99
CA ALA A 146 6.35 -27.08 22.53
C ALA A 146 7.28 -27.28 21.36
N SER A 147 8.26 -28.19 21.46
CA SER A 147 9.41 -28.21 20.55
C SER A 147 8.91 -28.74 19.21
N ILE A 148 8.20 -27.86 18.49
CA ILE A 148 7.69 -28.08 17.15
C ILE A 148 8.94 -28.42 16.38
N HIS A 149 9.02 -29.64 15.87
CA HIS A 149 10.14 -30.09 15.04
C HIS A 149 10.03 -29.41 13.66
N ARG A 150 9.94 -28.07 13.62
CA ARG A 150 9.86 -27.24 12.41
C ARG A 150 11.03 -27.52 11.49
N GLY A 151 12.20 -27.84 12.06
CA GLY A 151 13.39 -28.25 11.33
C GLY A 151 13.22 -29.53 10.50
N ASP A 152 12.29 -30.42 10.88
CA ASP A 152 12.00 -31.68 10.17
C ASP A 152 10.68 -31.64 9.37
N LEU A 153 9.77 -30.70 9.69
CA LEU A 153 8.47 -30.52 9.03
C LEU A 153 8.56 -29.84 7.64
N ILE A 154 9.74 -29.31 7.28
CA ILE A 154 9.97 -28.56 6.06
C ILE A 154 10.66 -29.48 5.02
N LEU A 155 10.16 -29.45 3.78
CA LEU A 155 10.60 -30.22 2.59
C LEU A 155 10.10 -31.68 2.44
N ARG A 156 8.77 -31.91 2.46
CA ARG A 156 8.17 -33.06 1.76
C ARG A 156 6.98 -32.65 0.90
N LYS A 157 7.28 -32.42 -0.40
CA LYS A 157 6.37 -32.15 -1.52
C LYS A 157 5.59 -30.82 -1.43
N ARG A 158 6.06 -29.83 -2.17
CA ARG A 158 5.40 -28.52 -2.34
C ARG A 158 3.96 -28.71 -2.85
N SER A 159 2.97 -28.19 -2.13
CA SER A 159 1.66 -27.90 -2.71
C SER A 159 1.85 -26.81 -3.77
N SER A 160 1.41 -27.06 -4.99
CA SER A 160 1.44 -26.05 -6.06
C SER A 160 0.28 -25.07 -5.89
N ASP A 161 0.52 -23.78 -6.09
CA ASP A 161 -0.50 -22.72 -6.07
C ASP A 161 -1.77 -23.10 -6.86
N GLY A 162 -1.63 -23.80 -7.99
CA GLY A 162 -2.77 -24.31 -8.77
C GLY A 162 -3.74 -25.26 -8.03
N LEU A 163 -3.25 -26.10 -7.10
CA LEU A 163 -4.10 -26.94 -6.24
C LEU A 163 -4.86 -26.08 -5.21
N ILE A 164 -4.18 -25.05 -4.68
CA ILE A 164 -4.79 -24.11 -3.74
C ILE A 164 -5.88 -23.31 -4.47
N GLU A 165 -5.63 -22.84 -5.69
CA GLU A 165 -6.63 -22.20 -6.54
C GLU A 165 -7.83 -23.11 -6.85
N GLU A 166 -7.61 -24.40 -7.13
CA GLU A 166 -8.67 -25.37 -7.39
C GLU A 166 -9.56 -25.57 -6.15
N LEU A 167 -8.98 -25.78 -4.97
CA LEU A 167 -9.72 -25.87 -3.70
C LEU A 167 -10.48 -24.56 -3.39
N VAL A 168 -9.84 -23.42 -3.59
CA VAL A 168 -10.43 -22.10 -3.34
C VAL A 168 -11.60 -21.77 -4.28
N ARG A 169 -11.56 -22.25 -5.53
CA ARG A 169 -12.68 -22.13 -6.49
C ARG A 169 -13.92 -22.92 -6.06
N GLU A 170 -13.75 -23.94 -5.22
CA GLU A 170 -14.85 -24.77 -4.71
C GLU A 170 -15.60 -24.14 -3.52
N VAL A 171 -15.11 -23.04 -2.94
CA VAL A 171 -15.79 -22.30 -1.86
C VAL A 171 -17.02 -21.56 -2.41
N SER A 172 -18.18 -21.80 -1.78
CA SER A 172 -19.49 -21.37 -2.26
C SER A 172 -20.16 -20.43 -1.27
N SER A 173 -20.41 -19.19 -1.70
CA SER A 173 -21.16 -18.19 -0.92
C SER A 173 -22.55 -18.72 -0.50
N ASP A 174 -23.30 -19.34 -1.43
CA ASP A 174 -24.59 -20.00 -1.16
C ASP A 174 -24.52 -21.08 -0.06
N SER A 175 -23.43 -21.86 -0.01
CA SER A 175 -23.23 -22.93 0.98
C SER A 175 -23.05 -22.31 2.36
N ILE A 176 -22.14 -21.35 2.45
CA ILE A 176 -21.84 -20.57 3.67
C ILE A 176 -23.10 -19.87 4.19
N GLU A 177 -23.84 -19.15 3.34
CA GLU A 177 -25.08 -18.47 3.74
C GLU A 177 -26.12 -19.50 4.23
N SER A 178 -26.26 -20.64 3.55
CA SER A 178 -27.11 -21.73 4.01
C SER A 178 -26.67 -22.30 5.37
N HIS A 179 -25.37 -22.27 5.71
CA HIS A 179 -24.86 -22.76 6.98
C HIS A 179 -25.16 -21.77 8.10
N VAL A 180 -24.90 -20.46 7.89
CA VAL A 180 -25.29 -19.40 8.85
C VAL A 180 -26.81 -19.43 9.09
N ARG A 181 -27.62 -19.53 8.02
CA ARG A 181 -29.08 -19.61 8.16
C ARG A 181 -29.54 -20.83 8.93
N ALA A 182 -28.92 -21.99 8.74
CA ALA A 182 -29.21 -23.19 9.53
C ALA A 182 -28.86 -23.01 11.02
N LEU A 183 -27.70 -22.41 11.32
CA LEU A 183 -27.25 -22.13 12.69
C LEU A 183 -28.15 -21.13 13.42
N THR A 184 -28.56 -20.04 12.75
CA THR A 184 -29.54 -19.07 13.30
C THR A 184 -30.94 -19.69 13.46
N GLY A 185 -31.28 -20.70 12.65
CA GLY A 185 -32.56 -21.42 12.69
C GLY A 185 -32.82 -22.24 13.96
N PHE A 186 -31.81 -22.46 14.80
CA PHE A 186 -31.98 -23.07 16.13
C PHE A 186 -32.60 -22.13 17.18
N MET A 187 -32.91 -20.88 16.82
CA MET A 187 -33.40 -19.78 17.69
C MET A 187 -32.38 -19.28 18.72
N THR A 188 -31.75 -20.18 19.45
CA THR A 188 -30.59 -19.93 20.33
C THR A 188 -29.65 -21.12 20.30
N ARG A 189 -28.34 -20.88 20.37
CA ARG A 189 -27.31 -21.91 20.60
C ARG A 189 -26.60 -21.74 21.94
N TYR A 190 -27.20 -21.02 22.89
CA TYR A 190 -26.69 -20.86 24.26
C TYR A 190 -26.39 -22.22 24.91
N SER A 191 -25.18 -22.41 25.47
CA SER A 191 -24.66 -23.75 25.83
C SER A 191 -25.47 -24.52 26.87
N TYR A 192 -26.27 -23.83 27.69
CA TYR A 192 -27.17 -24.48 28.65
C TYR A 192 -28.49 -24.98 28.03
N ALA A 193 -28.77 -24.68 26.76
CA ALA A 193 -30.01 -25.06 26.06
C ALA A 193 -29.87 -26.33 25.20
N ASP A 194 -30.93 -27.14 25.13
CA ASP A 194 -31.00 -28.35 24.29
C ASP A 194 -30.79 -28.06 22.79
N SER A 195 -31.11 -26.83 22.36
CA SER A 195 -30.89 -26.35 21.00
C SER A 195 -29.41 -26.21 20.65
N CYS A 196 -28.53 -25.89 21.61
CA CYS A 196 -27.08 -25.93 21.43
C CYS A 196 -26.61 -27.36 21.14
N SER A 197 -27.03 -28.33 21.98
CA SER A 197 -26.76 -29.76 21.73
C SER A 197 -27.29 -30.23 20.36
N SER A 198 -28.42 -29.70 19.92
CA SER A 198 -29.02 -30.00 18.61
C SER A 198 -28.23 -29.39 17.45
N ALA A 199 -27.73 -28.16 17.60
CA ALA A 199 -26.83 -27.52 16.65
C ALA A 199 -25.51 -28.31 16.52
N GLY A 200 -24.91 -28.73 17.64
CA GLY A 200 -23.72 -29.58 17.64
C GLY A 200 -23.94 -30.93 16.93
N GLN A 201 -25.14 -31.53 17.03
CA GLN A 201 -25.48 -32.72 16.25
C GLN A 201 -25.59 -32.42 14.75
N TRP A 202 -26.17 -31.29 14.36
CA TRP A 202 -26.27 -30.90 12.96
C TRP A 202 -24.88 -30.64 12.33
N ILE A 203 -23.94 -30.04 13.07
CA ILE A 203 -22.55 -29.86 12.63
C ILE A 203 -21.85 -31.23 12.47
N TYR A 204 -22.06 -32.15 13.42
CA TYR A 204 -21.54 -33.52 13.35
C TYR A 204 -22.03 -34.24 12.08
N ASP A 205 -23.34 -34.17 11.82
CA ASP A 205 -23.98 -34.77 10.64
C ASP A 205 -23.46 -34.13 9.33
N LYS A 206 -23.14 -32.83 9.35
CA LYS A 206 -22.50 -32.13 8.22
C LYS A 206 -21.11 -32.70 7.92
N PHE A 207 -20.23 -32.80 8.91
CA PHE A 207 -18.90 -33.40 8.71
C PHE A 207 -19.01 -34.84 8.17
N GLN A 208 -19.90 -35.67 8.73
CA GLN A 208 -20.14 -37.02 8.19
C GLN A 208 -20.65 -37.01 6.75
N SER A 209 -21.53 -36.07 6.38
CA SER A 209 -22.05 -35.95 5.01
C SER A 209 -20.99 -35.58 3.98
N PHE A 210 -19.85 -35.03 4.42
CA PHE A 210 -18.69 -34.72 3.59
C PHE A 210 -17.62 -35.84 3.61
N GLY A 211 -17.84 -36.92 4.36
CA GLY A 211 -16.85 -38.00 4.54
C GLY A 211 -15.73 -37.67 5.53
N VAL A 212 -15.86 -36.60 6.32
CA VAL A 212 -14.92 -36.22 7.38
C VAL A 212 -15.21 -37.04 8.64
N ASP A 213 -14.17 -37.54 9.32
CA ASP A 213 -14.34 -38.34 10.54
C ASP A 213 -14.81 -37.46 11.71
N ALA A 214 -16.12 -37.52 11.97
CA ALA A 214 -16.78 -36.68 12.96
C ALA A 214 -16.82 -37.36 14.33
N SER A 215 -16.41 -36.61 15.36
CA SER A 215 -16.40 -37.03 16.76
C SER A 215 -16.90 -35.91 17.67
N PHE A 216 -17.39 -36.27 18.86
CA PHE A 216 -17.68 -35.31 19.93
C PHE A 216 -16.56 -35.35 20.97
N HIS A 217 -16.05 -34.18 21.34
CA HIS A 217 -15.17 -34.01 22.50
C HIS A 217 -16.02 -33.54 23.69
N TYR A 218 -16.28 -34.44 24.63
CA TYR A 218 -17.13 -34.20 25.81
C TYR A 218 -16.34 -33.59 26.95
N TYR A 219 -16.97 -32.70 27.71
CA TYR A 219 -16.39 -32.11 28.93
C TYR A 219 -17.46 -31.69 29.93
N ASP A 220 -17.08 -31.66 31.21
CA ASP A 220 -17.97 -31.32 32.32
C ASP A 220 -17.77 -29.86 32.75
N TRP A 221 -18.85 -29.08 32.74
CA TRP A 221 -18.83 -27.72 33.27
C TRP A 221 -20.13 -27.40 34.03
N ASP A 222 -19.97 -26.87 35.25
CA ASP A 222 -21.08 -26.31 36.06
C ASP A 222 -22.30 -27.24 36.26
N GLY A 223 -22.07 -28.56 36.35
CA GLY A 223 -23.15 -29.55 36.47
C GLY A 223 -23.66 -30.13 35.14
N ASN A 224 -23.23 -29.57 34.01
CA ASN A 224 -23.63 -29.97 32.67
C ASN A 224 -22.55 -30.81 31.98
N HIS A 225 -22.99 -31.62 31.02
CA HIS A 225 -22.14 -32.41 30.12
C HIS A 225 -22.21 -31.79 28.72
N TRP A 226 -21.21 -30.97 28.37
CA TRP A 226 -21.14 -30.26 27.10
C TRP A 226 -20.24 -30.98 26.09
N ARG A 227 -20.29 -30.58 24.82
CA ARG A 227 -19.53 -31.23 23.75
C ARG A 227 -19.15 -30.28 22.62
N ASN A 228 -17.85 -30.24 22.32
CA ASN A 228 -17.36 -29.67 21.07
C ASN A 228 -17.57 -30.69 19.93
N VAL A 229 -17.62 -30.21 18.69
CA VAL A 229 -17.68 -31.05 17.49
C VAL A 229 -16.32 -31.00 16.80
N VAL A 230 -15.74 -32.17 16.51
CA VAL A 230 -14.41 -32.30 15.89
C VAL A 230 -14.53 -33.19 14.65
N GLY A 231 -14.38 -32.60 13.47
CA GLY A 231 -14.15 -33.31 12.21
C GLY A 231 -12.65 -33.50 11.97
N THR A 232 -12.23 -34.69 11.54
CA THR A 232 -10.83 -35.02 11.24
C THR A 232 -10.67 -35.57 9.82
N ILE A 233 -9.69 -35.06 9.08
CA ILE A 233 -9.13 -35.71 7.89
C ILE A 233 -7.71 -36.17 8.27
N PRO A 234 -7.43 -37.47 8.38
CA PRO A 234 -6.12 -37.96 8.81
C PRO A 234 -5.05 -37.71 7.73
N GLY A 235 -3.88 -37.23 8.15
CA GLY A 235 -2.74 -37.01 7.26
C GLY A 235 -2.23 -38.30 6.64
N ARG A 236 -2.01 -38.31 5.31
CA ARG A 236 -1.54 -39.48 4.55
C ARG A 236 -0.09 -39.84 4.87
N THR A 237 0.78 -38.84 5.06
CA THR A 237 2.22 -39.04 5.27
C THR A 237 2.57 -39.01 6.76
N ASP A 238 2.00 -38.07 7.52
CA ASP A 238 2.13 -38.03 8.97
C ASP A 238 0.80 -37.59 9.62
N SER A 239 0.06 -38.57 10.16
CA SER A 239 -1.20 -38.31 10.84
C SER A 239 -1.04 -37.70 12.25
N THR A 240 0.19 -37.57 12.76
CA THR A 240 0.48 -37.00 14.09
C THR A 240 0.57 -35.48 14.07
N VAL A 241 0.99 -34.90 12.93
CA VAL A 241 1.04 -33.46 12.68
C VAL A 241 -0.37 -32.94 12.42
N ILE A 242 -0.81 -31.92 13.15
CA ILE A 242 -2.19 -31.43 13.12
C ILE A 242 -2.25 -29.93 12.80
N ALA A 243 -2.99 -29.57 11.75
CA ALA A 243 -3.46 -28.20 11.52
C ALA A 243 -4.94 -28.09 11.90
N ILE A 244 -5.33 -27.01 12.56
CA ILE A 244 -6.70 -26.75 13.04
C ILE A 244 -7.26 -25.50 12.37
N ILE A 245 -8.51 -25.59 11.91
CA ILE A 245 -9.39 -24.45 11.71
C ILE A 245 -10.57 -24.56 12.68
N CYS A 246 -10.91 -23.47 13.36
CA CYS A 246 -11.93 -23.49 14.41
C CYS A 246 -12.74 -22.19 14.53
N GLY A 247 -13.82 -22.28 15.28
CA GLY A 247 -14.69 -21.21 15.76
C GLY A 247 -15.67 -21.82 16.79
N HIS A 248 -16.47 -21.02 17.48
CA HIS A 248 -17.51 -21.55 18.38
C HIS A 248 -18.88 -21.54 17.73
N PHE A 249 -19.72 -22.49 18.13
CA PHE A 249 -21.09 -22.62 17.63
C PHE A 249 -22.14 -22.29 18.70
N ASP A 250 -21.77 -22.00 19.94
CA ASP A 250 -22.71 -21.39 20.88
C ASP A 250 -22.96 -19.91 20.55
N SER A 251 -23.85 -19.27 21.32
CA SER A 251 -24.29 -17.88 21.12
C SER A 251 -25.00 -17.35 22.37
N ILE A 252 -24.86 -16.06 22.67
CA ILE A 252 -25.58 -15.37 23.73
C ILE A 252 -26.37 -14.17 23.19
N SER A 253 -27.29 -13.66 24.01
CA SER A 253 -28.03 -12.42 23.77
C SER A 253 -28.51 -11.83 25.10
N GLU A 254 -29.29 -10.77 25.07
CA GLU A 254 -30.05 -10.29 26.23
C GLU A 254 -31.20 -11.23 26.67
N ASP A 255 -31.59 -12.20 25.82
CA ASP A 255 -32.57 -13.25 26.10
C ASP A 255 -32.07 -14.64 25.65
N PRO A 256 -30.98 -15.15 26.26
CA PRO A 256 -30.19 -16.25 25.70
C PRO A 256 -30.93 -17.59 25.71
N TRP A 257 -31.97 -17.74 26.52
CA TRP A 257 -32.80 -18.95 26.59
C TRP A 257 -33.82 -19.07 25.48
N ASN A 258 -34.22 -17.96 24.84
CA ASN A 258 -35.34 -17.93 23.90
C ASN A 258 -34.93 -17.47 22.50
N LEU A 259 -34.01 -16.50 22.39
CA LEU A 259 -33.59 -15.91 21.12
C LEU A 259 -32.16 -15.39 21.20
N ALA A 260 -31.21 -16.11 20.61
CA ALA A 260 -29.84 -15.68 20.38
C ALA A 260 -29.43 -16.20 19.00
N PRO A 261 -29.75 -15.47 17.91
CA PRO A 261 -29.56 -16.03 16.58
C PRO A 261 -28.07 -16.18 16.24
N GLY A 262 -27.20 -15.32 16.78
CA GLY A 262 -25.74 -15.48 16.75
C GLY A 262 -25.21 -15.68 15.34
N ALA A 263 -25.60 -14.83 14.40
CA ALA A 263 -25.26 -14.97 13.00
C ALA A 263 -23.81 -14.59 12.72
N GLU A 264 -23.39 -13.39 13.14
CA GLU A 264 -21.98 -13.00 13.11
C GLU A 264 -21.21 -13.75 14.20
N ASP A 265 -21.84 -13.88 15.37
CA ASP A 265 -21.24 -14.35 16.61
C ASP A 265 -21.89 -15.64 17.14
N ASN A 266 -21.34 -16.82 16.86
CA ASN A 266 -20.29 -17.08 15.86
C ASN A 266 -20.77 -18.08 14.79
N GLY A 267 -21.95 -17.80 14.23
CA GLY A 267 -22.46 -18.47 13.05
C GLY A 267 -21.54 -18.30 11.83
N SER A 268 -20.86 -17.16 11.71
CA SER A 268 -19.96 -16.81 10.58
C SER A 268 -18.69 -17.67 10.57
N GLY A 269 -17.99 -17.77 11.69
CA GLY A 269 -16.81 -18.61 11.87
C GLY A 269 -17.16 -20.09 11.86
N THR A 270 -18.25 -20.51 12.49
CA THR A 270 -18.72 -21.90 12.38
C THR A 270 -19.07 -22.28 10.93
N ALA A 271 -19.73 -21.40 10.17
CA ALA A 271 -19.98 -21.65 8.75
C ALA A 271 -18.68 -21.76 7.94
N THR A 272 -17.68 -20.93 8.25
CA THR A 272 -16.31 -21.00 7.67
C THR A 272 -15.66 -22.36 7.91
N VAL A 273 -15.72 -22.89 9.14
CA VAL A 273 -15.17 -24.21 9.51
C VAL A 273 -15.88 -25.34 8.76
N ILE A 274 -17.21 -25.31 8.65
CA ILE A 274 -18.00 -26.34 7.98
C ILE A 274 -17.75 -26.34 6.47
N GLU A 275 -17.70 -25.17 5.84
CA GLU A 275 -17.40 -25.04 4.41
C GLU A 275 -15.95 -25.45 4.10
N ALA A 276 -14.99 -25.08 4.95
CA ALA A 276 -13.61 -25.55 4.81
C ALA A 276 -13.52 -27.09 4.88
N ALA A 277 -14.27 -27.72 5.78
CA ALA A 277 -14.37 -29.19 5.84
C ALA A 277 -14.96 -29.80 4.56
N ARG A 278 -15.99 -29.18 3.97
CA ARG A 278 -16.61 -29.61 2.70
C ARG A 278 -15.65 -29.51 1.50
N VAL A 279 -14.80 -28.48 1.49
CA VAL A 279 -13.88 -28.23 0.38
C VAL A 279 -12.63 -29.11 0.50
N LEU A 280 -12.02 -29.16 1.69
CA LEU A 280 -10.76 -29.88 1.91
C LEU A 280 -10.92 -31.40 1.95
N SER A 281 -12.12 -31.92 2.27
CA SER A 281 -12.42 -33.37 2.18
C SER A 281 -12.39 -33.97 0.77
N LYS A 282 -12.22 -33.14 -0.27
CA LYS A 282 -12.10 -33.60 -1.66
C LYS A 282 -10.72 -34.14 -2.01
N GLU A 283 -9.69 -33.83 -1.21
CA GLU A 283 -8.29 -34.14 -1.49
C GLU A 283 -7.60 -34.81 -0.30
N ASP A 284 -6.57 -35.61 -0.58
CA ASP A 284 -5.66 -36.12 0.46
C ASP A 284 -4.68 -35.03 0.91
N HIS A 285 -4.47 -34.89 2.21
CA HIS A 285 -3.46 -34.00 2.80
C HIS A 285 -2.30 -34.81 3.39
N GLU A 286 -1.08 -34.26 3.37
CA GLU A 286 0.09 -34.94 3.94
C GLU A 286 0.04 -35.01 5.47
N TYR A 287 -0.52 -33.98 6.11
CA TYR A 287 -0.73 -33.83 7.57
C TYR A 287 -2.23 -33.82 7.93
N THR A 288 -2.55 -34.12 9.20
CA THR A 288 -3.94 -34.17 9.68
C THR A 288 -4.56 -32.78 9.71
N LEU A 289 -5.76 -32.66 9.12
CA LEU A 289 -6.61 -31.48 9.27
C LEU A 289 -7.70 -31.76 10.31
N ARG A 290 -7.89 -30.83 11.24
CA ARG A 290 -9.01 -30.84 12.20
C ARG A 290 -9.88 -29.60 12.03
N PHE A 291 -11.19 -29.82 12.02
CA PHE A 291 -12.24 -28.83 11.90
C PHE A 291 -13.00 -28.83 13.23
N ILE A 292 -12.92 -27.75 14.00
CA ILE A 292 -13.43 -27.75 15.38
C ILE A 292 -14.47 -26.65 15.56
N CYS A 293 -15.67 -27.05 15.96
CA CYS A 293 -16.70 -26.15 16.43
C CYS A 293 -16.80 -26.30 17.95
N PHE A 294 -16.41 -25.26 18.68
CA PHE A 294 -16.40 -25.23 20.15
C PHE A 294 -17.77 -24.85 20.72
N SER A 295 -18.07 -25.35 21.92
CA SER A 295 -19.20 -24.88 22.74
C SER A 295 -18.71 -24.18 24.01
N GLY A 296 -19.55 -23.37 24.64
CA GLY A 296 -19.22 -22.68 25.89
C GLY A 296 -18.13 -21.63 25.78
N GLU A 297 -17.88 -21.08 24.58
CA GLU A 297 -17.03 -19.90 24.39
C GLU A 297 -17.60 -18.75 25.22
N GLU A 298 -18.90 -18.51 25.03
CA GLU A 298 -19.74 -17.45 25.64
C GLU A 298 -19.87 -17.57 27.17
N GLN A 299 -19.31 -18.64 27.74
CA GLN A 299 -19.25 -18.92 29.17
C GLN A 299 -17.82 -18.87 29.72
N GLY A 300 -16.90 -18.26 28.96
CA GLY A 300 -15.49 -18.11 29.27
C GLY A 300 -14.63 -19.22 28.68
N LEU A 301 -14.68 -19.39 27.36
CA LEU A 301 -13.75 -20.20 26.56
C LEU A 301 -13.70 -21.68 26.99
N ARG A 302 -14.84 -22.27 27.41
CA ARG A 302 -14.87 -23.58 28.07
C ARG A 302 -14.54 -24.72 27.12
N GLY A 303 -15.09 -24.72 25.91
CA GLY A 303 -14.88 -25.76 24.92
C GLY A 303 -13.41 -25.90 24.52
N SER A 304 -12.79 -24.79 24.13
CA SER A 304 -11.36 -24.75 23.81
C SER A 304 -10.48 -25.04 25.02
N TYR A 305 -10.81 -24.52 26.22
CA TYR A 305 -10.06 -24.82 27.43
C TYR A 305 -9.85 -26.33 27.64
N TYR A 306 -10.93 -27.10 27.68
CA TYR A 306 -10.84 -28.54 27.91
C TYR A 306 -10.15 -29.24 26.74
N TYR A 307 -10.51 -28.92 25.50
CA TYR A 307 -9.92 -29.56 24.32
C TYR A 307 -8.41 -29.33 24.20
N VAL A 308 -7.94 -28.10 24.36
CA VAL A 308 -6.50 -27.81 24.27
C VAL A 308 -5.75 -28.39 25.47
N THR A 309 -6.32 -28.35 26.67
CA THR A 309 -5.75 -29.00 27.86
C THR A 309 -5.55 -30.50 27.62
N GLU A 310 -6.56 -31.20 27.12
CA GLU A 310 -6.44 -32.63 26.80
C GLU A 310 -5.46 -32.90 25.66
N ALA A 311 -5.48 -32.12 24.58
CA ALA A 311 -4.54 -32.25 23.47
C ALA A 311 -3.09 -32.10 23.95
N PHE A 312 -2.83 -31.13 24.83
CA PHE A 312 -1.54 -30.90 25.46
C PHE A 312 -1.10 -31.98 26.46
N LEU A 313 -2.05 -32.65 27.12
CA LEU A 313 -1.79 -33.81 27.99
C LEU A 313 -1.52 -35.08 27.18
N ARG A 314 -2.19 -35.27 26.03
CA ARG A 314 -1.90 -36.34 25.06
C ARG A 314 -0.57 -36.14 24.33
N GLY A 315 -0.15 -34.88 24.15
CA GLY A 315 1.02 -34.51 23.34
C GLY A 315 0.71 -34.38 21.85
N ASP A 316 -0.53 -34.01 21.50
CA ASP A 316 -0.95 -33.75 20.11
C ASP A 316 -0.01 -32.70 19.47
N ASN A 317 0.60 -33.02 18.32
CA ASN A 317 1.52 -32.12 17.61
C ASN A 317 0.73 -31.11 16.74
N ILE A 318 0.09 -30.14 17.39
CA ILE A 318 -0.66 -29.07 16.73
C ILE A 318 0.33 -28.01 16.23
N ILE A 319 0.50 -27.93 14.91
CA ILE A 319 1.39 -26.96 14.27
C ILE A 319 0.72 -25.59 14.09
N ALA A 320 -0.60 -25.54 13.95
CA ALA A 320 -1.36 -24.30 13.79
C ALA A 320 -2.81 -24.47 14.24
N ALA A 321 -3.40 -23.43 14.82
CA ALA A 321 -4.84 -23.32 15.06
C ALA A 321 -5.36 -21.93 14.63
N MET A 322 -6.13 -21.88 13.56
CA MET A 322 -6.71 -20.64 13.03
C MET A 322 -8.16 -20.52 13.48
N ASN A 323 -8.42 -19.57 14.37
CA ASN A 323 -9.74 -19.32 14.91
C ASN A 323 -10.44 -18.21 14.12
N PHE A 324 -11.63 -18.49 13.61
CA PHE A 324 -12.48 -17.55 12.90
C PHE A 324 -13.66 -17.22 13.79
N ASP A 325 -13.81 -15.94 14.12
CA ASP A 325 -14.83 -15.47 15.02
C ASP A 325 -15.19 -14.02 14.73
N MET A 326 -16.49 -13.77 14.52
CA MET A 326 -17.06 -12.56 13.92
C MET A 326 -16.36 -12.18 12.60
N VAL A 327 -16.62 -12.95 11.54
CA VAL A 327 -15.91 -12.83 10.24
C VAL A 327 -16.84 -12.66 9.01
N GLY A 328 -18.12 -12.38 9.22
CA GLY A 328 -19.13 -12.20 8.17
C GLY A 328 -19.59 -10.76 7.95
N TYR A 329 -19.22 -9.83 8.81
CA TYR A 329 -19.57 -8.41 8.70
C TYR A 329 -18.45 -7.57 8.07
N THR A 330 -18.82 -6.58 7.25
CA THR A 330 -17.96 -5.44 6.88
C THR A 330 -18.83 -4.18 6.81
N ASP A 331 -18.30 -3.04 7.28
CA ASP A 331 -19.02 -1.75 7.32
C ASP A 331 -18.68 -0.80 6.16
N ASP A 332 -17.79 -1.22 5.27
CA ASP A 332 -17.48 -0.53 4.03
C ASP A 332 -17.34 -1.52 2.85
N PHE A 333 -16.93 -1.04 1.67
CA PHE A 333 -16.70 -1.90 0.51
C PHE A 333 -15.30 -2.54 0.48
N HIS A 334 -14.53 -2.41 1.57
CA HIS A 334 -13.24 -3.06 1.72
C HIS A 334 -13.40 -4.43 2.40
N TYR A 335 -12.63 -5.40 1.92
CA TYR A 335 -12.67 -6.78 2.38
C TYR A 335 -11.51 -7.00 3.36
N ASP A 336 -11.59 -6.28 4.48
CA ASP A 336 -10.55 -6.24 5.50
C ASP A 336 -10.75 -7.31 6.58
N LEU A 337 -9.70 -8.06 6.87
CA LEU A 337 -9.70 -9.03 7.96
C LEU A 337 -8.51 -8.77 8.89
N SER A 338 -8.73 -8.74 10.21
CA SER A 338 -7.65 -8.73 11.18
C SER A 338 -7.20 -10.16 11.45
N ALA A 339 -5.89 -10.42 11.50
CA ALA A 339 -5.34 -11.65 12.07
C ALA A 339 -4.50 -11.28 13.30
N ARG A 340 -5.01 -11.61 14.48
CA ARG A 340 -4.42 -11.29 15.79
C ARG A 340 -3.64 -12.48 16.32
N TYR A 341 -2.38 -12.28 16.73
CA TYR A 341 -1.53 -13.37 17.15
C TYR A 341 -0.41 -12.97 18.12
N ASP A 342 0.16 -13.97 18.80
CA ASP A 342 1.29 -13.81 19.72
C ASP A 342 2.68 -13.97 19.02
N SER A 343 3.76 -13.78 19.76
CA SER A 343 5.13 -13.88 19.22
C SER A 343 5.54 -15.30 18.77
N ASN A 344 4.85 -16.36 19.21
CA ASN A 344 5.06 -17.72 18.71
C ASN A 344 4.42 -17.98 17.33
N SER A 345 3.46 -17.13 16.95
CA SER A 345 2.52 -17.33 15.84
C SER A 345 2.74 -16.38 14.67
N ILE A 346 3.82 -15.58 14.69
CA ILE A 346 4.19 -14.62 13.63
C ILE A 346 4.23 -15.30 12.25
N TRP A 347 4.92 -16.44 12.16
CA TRP A 347 5.03 -17.25 10.94
C TRP A 347 3.67 -17.77 10.43
N LEU A 348 2.69 -17.99 11.32
CA LEU A 348 1.33 -18.39 10.95
C LEU A 348 0.56 -17.17 10.40
N GLY A 349 0.80 -15.98 10.97
CA GLY A 349 0.40 -14.71 10.35
C GLY A 349 0.97 -14.54 8.94
N ASN A 350 2.28 -14.77 8.76
CA ASN A 350 2.94 -14.72 7.44
C ASN A 350 2.33 -15.72 6.44
N MET A 351 2.06 -16.95 6.88
CA MET A 351 1.36 -17.98 6.10
C MET A 351 -0.04 -17.52 5.67
N MET A 352 -0.82 -16.94 6.58
CA MET A 352 -2.15 -16.39 6.26
C MET A 352 -2.07 -15.17 5.31
N THR A 353 -1.04 -14.33 5.45
CA THR A 353 -0.76 -13.21 4.52
C THR A 353 -0.37 -13.69 3.13
N ALA A 354 0.30 -14.84 3.00
CA ALA A 354 0.49 -15.50 1.70
C ALA A 354 -0.81 -16.14 1.18
N ALA A 355 -1.58 -16.80 2.05
CA ALA A 355 -2.85 -17.43 1.69
C ALA A 355 -3.93 -16.43 1.25
N SER A 356 -3.90 -15.18 1.71
CA SER A 356 -4.86 -14.15 1.27
C SER A 356 -4.76 -13.84 -0.22
N ARG A 357 -3.64 -14.18 -0.89
CA ARG A 357 -3.48 -14.08 -2.36
C ARG A 357 -4.55 -14.80 -3.16
N PHE A 358 -5.11 -15.87 -2.61
CA PHE A 358 -6.15 -16.68 -3.25
C PHE A 358 -7.56 -16.12 -2.98
N SER A 359 -7.67 -14.99 -2.28
CA SER A 359 -8.92 -14.29 -2.00
C SER A 359 -8.83 -12.82 -2.39
N LYS A 360 -9.94 -12.08 -2.28
CA LYS A 360 -9.94 -10.60 -2.41
C LYS A 360 -9.60 -9.86 -1.10
N LEU A 361 -9.22 -10.58 -0.04
CA LEU A 361 -9.01 -9.98 1.28
C LEU A 361 -7.77 -9.09 1.33
N GLU A 362 -7.87 -7.98 2.07
CA GLU A 362 -6.69 -7.34 2.67
C GLU A 362 -6.55 -7.84 4.11
N LEU A 363 -5.53 -8.66 4.35
CA LEU A 363 -5.22 -9.16 5.68
C LEU A 363 -4.38 -8.15 6.45
N TYR A 364 -4.83 -7.79 7.64
CA TYR A 364 -4.15 -6.95 8.61
C TYR A 364 -3.58 -7.82 9.74
N PRO A 365 -2.37 -8.39 9.58
CA PRO A 365 -1.67 -9.11 10.63
C PRO A 365 -1.33 -8.17 11.80
N SER A 366 -1.48 -8.64 13.03
CA SER A 366 -1.30 -7.82 14.23
C SER A 366 -0.77 -8.62 15.41
N HIS A 367 0.30 -8.10 16.03
CA HIS A 367 0.94 -8.66 17.21
C HIS A 367 0.17 -8.28 18.47
N TYR A 368 -1.03 -8.84 18.61
CA TYR A 368 -1.95 -8.61 19.71
C TYR A 368 -2.57 -9.94 20.13
N SER A 369 -2.47 -10.26 21.42
CA SER A 369 -3.00 -11.49 22.03
C SER A 369 -3.85 -11.11 23.23
N SER A 370 -5.06 -11.66 23.29
CA SER A 370 -6.05 -11.39 24.33
C SER A 370 -6.97 -12.61 24.50
N PRO A 371 -7.60 -12.81 25.67
CA PRO A 371 -8.57 -13.87 25.91
C PRO A 371 -9.93 -13.54 25.25
N SER A 372 -9.90 -13.21 23.94
CA SER A 372 -11.06 -12.70 23.21
C SER A 372 -11.83 -13.76 22.42
N SER A 373 -11.28 -14.98 22.28
CA SER A 373 -11.92 -16.12 21.60
C SER A 373 -11.06 -17.38 21.79
N ASP A 374 -11.51 -18.54 21.29
CA ASP A 374 -10.93 -19.87 21.53
C ASP A 374 -9.43 -20.03 21.21
N HIS A 375 -8.88 -19.23 20.28
CA HIS A 375 -7.44 -19.18 19.98
C HIS A 375 -6.55 -19.02 21.23
N TRP A 376 -7.08 -18.36 22.27
CA TRP A 376 -6.35 -17.98 23.47
C TRP A 376 -5.68 -19.18 24.14
N TYR A 377 -6.39 -20.28 24.32
CA TYR A 377 -5.82 -21.44 25.01
C TYR A 377 -4.80 -22.19 24.18
N PHE A 378 -4.91 -22.19 22.84
CA PHE A 378 -3.84 -22.68 21.98
C PHE A 378 -2.54 -21.91 22.23
N GLN A 379 -2.61 -20.57 22.26
CA GLN A 379 -1.45 -19.72 22.59
C GLN A 379 -0.94 -19.98 24.02
N GLN A 380 -1.82 -20.11 25.02
CA GLN A 380 -1.42 -20.38 26.42
C GLN A 380 -0.69 -21.72 26.59
N TYR A 381 -1.07 -22.74 25.81
CA TYR A 381 -0.40 -24.05 25.80
C TYR A 381 0.79 -24.13 24.81
N GLY A 382 1.18 -23.00 24.19
CA GLY A 382 2.35 -22.89 23.33
C GLY A 382 2.16 -23.36 21.89
N TYR A 383 0.93 -23.64 21.48
CA TYR A 383 0.59 -23.93 20.08
C TYR A 383 0.46 -22.62 19.29
N PRO A 384 1.00 -22.53 18.06
CA PRO A 384 0.80 -21.36 17.21
C PRO A 384 -0.66 -21.21 16.84
N ALA A 385 -1.24 -20.03 17.08
CA ALA A 385 -2.64 -19.77 16.81
C ALA A 385 -2.93 -18.31 16.49
N THR A 386 -3.93 -18.11 15.64
CA THR A 386 -4.41 -16.80 15.18
C THR A 386 -5.89 -16.62 15.50
N PHE A 387 -6.30 -15.38 15.72
CA PHE A 387 -7.69 -14.96 15.82
C PHE A 387 -8.02 -14.05 14.64
N SER A 388 -8.82 -14.56 13.73
CA SER A 388 -9.40 -13.83 12.62
C SER A 388 -10.75 -13.26 13.00
N VAL A 389 -10.88 -11.94 12.83
CA VAL A 389 -12.07 -11.13 13.12
C VAL A 389 -12.18 -10.01 12.09
N HIS A 390 -13.40 -9.60 11.74
CA HIS A 390 -13.63 -8.48 10.83
C HIS A 390 -12.98 -7.19 11.33
N ILE A 391 -12.71 -6.28 10.41
CA ILE A 391 -12.36 -4.90 10.72
C ILE A 391 -13.56 -4.04 10.40
N SER A 392 -13.97 -3.21 11.37
CA SER A 392 -14.85 -2.09 11.11
C SER A 392 -14.03 -0.81 11.12
N ARG A 393 -14.18 0.02 10.08
CA ARG A 393 -13.49 1.31 9.95
C ARG A 393 -14.32 2.50 10.42
N THR A 394 -15.65 2.35 10.51
CA THR A 394 -16.58 3.45 10.79
C THR A 394 -17.34 3.25 12.11
N HIS A 395 -17.98 2.09 12.30
CA HIS A 395 -18.85 1.78 13.43
C HIS A 395 -18.79 0.27 13.74
N GLY A 396 -18.19 -0.09 14.88
CA GLY A 396 -18.08 -1.50 15.30
C GLY A 396 -19.43 -2.22 15.35
N TYR A 397 -19.43 -3.53 15.09
CA TYR A 397 -20.63 -4.32 14.86
C TYR A 397 -21.69 -4.12 15.96
N PRO A 398 -22.83 -3.47 15.67
CA PRO A 398 -23.73 -2.95 16.70
C PRO A 398 -24.69 -4.00 17.26
N PHE A 399 -24.68 -5.22 16.71
CA PHE A 399 -25.61 -6.29 17.07
C PHE A 399 -24.96 -7.41 17.92
N TYR A 400 -23.68 -7.27 18.26
CA TYR A 400 -22.93 -8.19 19.13
C TYR A 400 -23.70 -8.53 20.42
N HIS A 401 -23.74 -9.82 20.79
CA HIS A 401 -24.49 -10.36 21.94
C HIS A 401 -25.95 -9.87 22.02
N SER A 402 -26.68 -9.83 20.89
CA SER A 402 -28.09 -9.37 20.87
C SER A 402 -29.02 -10.23 20.02
N ILE A 403 -30.34 -10.13 20.29
CA ILE A 403 -31.40 -10.70 19.45
C ILE A 403 -31.37 -10.22 17.98
N TYR A 404 -30.64 -9.14 17.69
CA TYR A 404 -30.53 -8.55 16.36
C TYR A 404 -29.35 -9.10 15.55
N ASP A 405 -28.49 -9.97 16.11
CA ASP A 405 -27.40 -10.61 15.36
C ASP A 405 -27.94 -11.69 14.42
N THR A 406 -28.49 -11.24 13.28
CA THR A 406 -29.21 -12.09 12.32
C THR A 406 -28.46 -12.21 11.00
N ALA A 407 -28.68 -13.31 10.28
CA ALA A 407 -28.04 -13.60 9.00
C ALA A 407 -28.28 -12.52 7.90
N GLY A 408 -29.25 -11.62 8.10
CA GLY A 408 -29.50 -10.49 7.20
C GLY A 408 -28.50 -9.33 7.34
N ASN A 409 -27.66 -9.33 8.38
CA ASN A 409 -26.63 -8.31 8.60
C ASN A 409 -25.27 -8.68 8.01
N LEU A 410 -25.09 -9.92 7.55
CA LEU A 410 -23.80 -10.41 7.04
C LEU A 410 -23.63 -10.10 5.55
N ASN A 411 -22.37 -10.00 5.13
CA ASN A 411 -21.97 -9.93 3.74
C ASN A 411 -21.47 -11.33 3.30
N PRO A 412 -22.29 -12.14 2.60
CA PRO A 412 -21.93 -13.53 2.28
C PRO A 412 -20.79 -13.62 1.25
N ASP A 413 -20.57 -12.60 0.43
CA ASP A 413 -19.42 -12.53 -0.49
C ASP A 413 -18.12 -12.26 0.27
N PHE A 414 -18.14 -11.36 1.26
CA PHE A 414 -16.99 -11.14 2.16
C PHE A 414 -16.65 -12.41 2.95
N LEU A 415 -17.66 -13.04 3.57
CA LEU A 415 -17.48 -14.29 4.33
C LEU A 415 -16.96 -15.44 3.44
N ALA A 416 -17.33 -15.47 2.16
CA ALA A 416 -16.76 -16.39 1.18
C ALA A 416 -15.27 -16.10 0.91
N GLU A 417 -14.85 -14.84 0.77
CA GLU A 417 -13.43 -14.50 0.62
C GLU A 417 -12.63 -14.81 1.90
N VAL A 418 -13.19 -14.61 3.10
CA VAL A 418 -12.59 -15.10 4.36
C VAL A 418 -12.41 -16.62 4.34
N THR A 419 -13.45 -17.35 3.95
CA THR A 419 -13.41 -18.81 3.88
C THR A 419 -12.38 -19.31 2.87
N LYS A 420 -12.20 -18.62 1.73
CA LYS A 420 -11.14 -18.91 0.75
C LYS A 420 -9.74 -18.78 1.35
N MET A 421 -9.46 -17.70 2.09
CA MET A 421 -8.18 -17.56 2.79
C MET A 421 -7.99 -18.67 3.85
N GLY A 422 -9.05 -19.03 4.59
CA GLY A 422 -9.00 -20.14 5.56
C GLY A 422 -8.69 -21.49 4.91
N VAL A 423 -9.37 -21.81 3.80
CA VAL A 423 -9.12 -23.00 2.97
C VAL A 423 -7.70 -22.99 2.41
N ALA A 424 -7.24 -21.88 1.85
CA ALA A 424 -5.88 -21.76 1.32
C ALA A 424 -4.83 -21.98 2.42
N SER A 425 -5.01 -21.35 3.58
CA SER A 425 -4.12 -21.52 4.74
C SER A 425 -4.07 -22.98 5.20
N MET A 426 -5.22 -23.65 5.30
CA MET A 426 -5.30 -25.07 5.66
C MET A 426 -4.69 -25.98 4.58
N ALA A 427 -4.86 -25.68 3.30
CA ALA A 427 -4.26 -26.42 2.20
C ALA A 427 -2.73 -26.28 2.15
N MET A 428 -2.21 -25.11 2.51
CA MET A 428 -0.77 -24.86 2.70
C MET A 428 -0.24 -25.66 3.90
N LEU A 429 -0.84 -25.48 5.09
CA LEU A 429 -0.44 -26.17 6.32
C LEU A 429 -0.51 -27.70 6.19
N GLY A 430 -1.63 -28.23 5.68
CA GLY A 430 -1.88 -29.66 5.51
C GLY A 430 -0.95 -30.37 4.54
N ASN A 431 -0.28 -29.62 3.65
CA ASN A 431 0.63 -30.16 2.65
C ASN A 431 2.08 -29.68 2.86
N GLY A 432 2.45 -29.35 4.11
CA GLY A 432 3.83 -29.04 4.49
C GLY A 432 4.43 -27.85 3.75
N TYR A 433 3.60 -26.85 3.42
CA TYR A 433 4.07 -25.65 2.74
C TYR A 433 5.08 -24.90 3.64
N PRO A 434 6.28 -24.58 3.13
CA PRO A 434 7.33 -23.89 3.88
C PRO A 434 6.93 -22.45 4.23
N GLU A 435 7.57 -21.85 5.24
CA GLU A 435 7.28 -20.45 5.60
C GLU A 435 7.55 -19.51 4.41
N PRO A 436 6.55 -18.77 3.93
CA PRO A 436 6.67 -17.92 2.75
C PRO A 436 7.39 -16.62 3.09
N PRO A 437 8.05 -15.98 2.11
CA PRO A 437 8.71 -14.70 2.34
C PRO A 437 7.68 -13.61 2.65
N LEU A 438 8.07 -12.69 3.54
CA LEU A 438 7.31 -11.49 3.86
C LEU A 438 7.04 -10.65 2.61
N PRO A 439 5.88 -9.99 2.48
CA PRO A 439 5.61 -9.04 1.42
C PRO A 439 6.65 -7.89 1.41
N PRO A 440 6.99 -7.33 0.24
CA PRO A 440 7.71 -6.06 0.15
C PRO A 440 6.95 -4.90 0.80
N GLU A 441 7.70 -3.94 1.35
CA GLU A 441 7.17 -2.74 1.99
C GLU A 441 7.37 -1.50 1.12
N ALA A 442 6.68 -0.41 1.48
CA ALA A 442 6.79 0.91 0.84
C ALA A 442 6.67 0.87 -0.69
N VAL A 443 5.74 0.06 -1.21
CA VAL A 443 5.44 0.00 -2.64
C VAL A 443 4.85 1.34 -3.10
N SER A 444 5.40 1.90 -4.16
CA SER A 444 4.92 3.12 -4.83
C SER A 444 4.79 2.90 -6.33
N ALA A 445 3.81 3.56 -6.94
CA ALA A 445 3.58 3.55 -8.38
C ALA A 445 3.57 4.99 -8.89
N THR A 446 4.38 5.28 -9.91
CA THR A 446 4.58 6.60 -10.49
C THR A 446 4.29 6.54 -11.99
N ASP A 447 3.45 7.45 -12.49
CA ASP A 447 3.19 7.60 -13.92
C ASP A 447 4.50 7.95 -14.66
N ALA A 448 4.81 7.23 -15.74
CA ALA A 448 5.99 7.52 -16.56
C ALA A 448 5.77 8.70 -17.53
N GLY A 449 4.52 9.14 -17.72
CA GLY A 449 4.15 10.28 -18.57
C GLY A 449 4.25 10.02 -20.08
N VAL A 450 4.58 8.80 -20.50
CA VAL A 450 4.68 8.40 -21.92
C VAL A 450 3.45 7.64 -22.43
N GLY A 451 2.41 7.51 -21.61
CA GLY A 451 1.24 6.68 -21.86
C GLY A 451 1.52 5.19 -21.66
N GLY A 452 0.59 4.50 -21.00
CA GLY A 452 0.61 3.04 -20.84
C GLY A 452 1.78 2.47 -20.02
N GLU A 453 2.62 3.31 -19.44
CA GLU A 453 3.78 2.95 -18.63
C GLU A 453 3.67 3.52 -17.21
N VAL A 454 3.91 2.67 -16.21
CA VAL A 454 4.00 3.05 -14.79
C VAL A 454 5.26 2.44 -14.19
N GLN A 455 6.04 3.28 -13.54
CA GLN A 455 7.20 2.88 -12.75
C GLN A 455 6.74 2.43 -11.36
N VAL A 456 6.98 1.16 -11.02
CA VAL A 456 6.66 0.59 -9.70
C VAL A 456 7.95 0.31 -8.94
N ASP A 457 8.06 0.85 -7.73
CA ASP A 457 9.24 0.72 -6.86
C ASP A 457 8.83 0.20 -5.48
N TRP A 458 9.75 -0.50 -4.80
CA TRP A 458 9.49 -1.07 -3.47
C TRP A 458 10.75 -1.19 -2.61
N THR A 459 10.59 -1.36 -1.30
CA THR A 459 11.67 -1.78 -0.41
C THR A 459 11.78 -3.31 -0.42
N PRO A 460 12.99 -3.90 -0.48
CA PRO A 460 13.18 -5.35 -0.39
C PRO A 460 12.44 -5.99 0.78
N SER A 461 11.93 -7.20 0.56
CA SER A 461 11.46 -8.05 1.66
C SER A 461 12.59 -8.31 2.66
N LEU A 462 12.26 -8.30 3.96
CA LEU A 462 13.20 -8.61 5.04
C LEU A 462 13.56 -10.10 5.14
N THR A 463 12.99 -10.95 4.28
CA THR A 463 13.23 -12.40 4.29
C THR A 463 14.57 -12.74 3.64
N PRO A 464 15.47 -13.47 4.31
CA PRO A 464 16.70 -13.96 3.68
C PRO A 464 16.40 -14.96 2.56
N GLY A 465 17.16 -14.89 1.45
CA GLY A 465 17.08 -15.89 0.38
C GLY A 465 15.98 -15.69 -0.66
N VAL A 466 15.35 -14.51 -0.68
CA VAL A 466 14.50 -14.06 -1.80
C VAL A 466 15.30 -14.10 -3.11
N LEU A 467 14.67 -14.67 -4.14
CA LEU A 467 15.19 -14.84 -5.50
C LEU A 467 14.70 -13.75 -6.47
N GLY A 468 13.65 -13.03 -6.09
CA GLY A 468 13.08 -11.94 -6.85
C GLY A 468 11.63 -11.64 -6.46
N TYR A 469 10.96 -10.84 -7.29
CA TYR A 469 9.64 -10.31 -6.99
C TYR A 469 8.68 -10.47 -8.18
N ASN A 470 7.40 -10.73 -7.91
CA ASN A 470 6.33 -10.58 -8.88
C ASN A 470 5.58 -9.26 -8.61
N VAL A 471 5.45 -8.43 -9.64
CA VAL A 471 4.61 -7.23 -9.63
C VAL A 471 3.28 -7.56 -10.30
N TYR A 472 2.20 -7.45 -9.54
CA TYR A 472 0.83 -7.67 -9.97
C TYR A 472 0.15 -6.34 -10.29
N TYR A 473 -0.73 -6.32 -11.30
CA TYR A 473 -1.44 -5.13 -11.73
C TYR A 473 -2.89 -5.43 -12.17
N GLY A 474 -3.80 -4.49 -11.92
CA GLY A 474 -5.22 -4.64 -12.27
C GLY A 474 -6.03 -3.36 -12.18
N LEU A 475 -7.32 -3.45 -12.48
CA LEU A 475 -8.26 -2.33 -12.55
C LEU A 475 -9.24 -2.27 -11.36
N SER A 476 -9.01 -3.08 -10.33
CA SER A 476 -9.82 -3.08 -9.12
C SER A 476 -8.95 -3.50 -7.92
N PRO A 477 -9.22 -2.98 -6.71
CA PRO A 477 -8.48 -3.37 -5.52
C PRO A 477 -8.47 -4.89 -5.34
N ARG A 478 -7.31 -5.46 -5.00
CA ARG A 478 -7.10 -6.90 -4.76
C ARG A 478 -7.56 -7.82 -5.90
N ARG A 479 -7.70 -7.31 -7.13
CA ARG A 479 -8.08 -8.10 -8.31
C ARG A 479 -7.19 -7.74 -9.51
N TYR A 480 -6.09 -8.48 -9.62
CA TYR A 480 -5.09 -8.30 -10.67
C TYR A 480 -5.50 -9.03 -11.95
N GLU A 481 -5.27 -8.37 -13.10
CA GLU A 481 -5.52 -8.92 -14.45
C GLU A 481 -4.25 -9.57 -15.03
N GLY A 482 -3.07 -9.25 -14.47
CA GLY A 482 -1.80 -9.84 -14.84
C GLY A 482 -0.71 -9.63 -13.79
N SER A 483 0.45 -10.25 -14.03
CA SER A 483 1.67 -10.06 -13.25
C SER A 483 2.93 -10.18 -14.12
N VAL A 484 4.02 -9.60 -13.65
CA VAL A 484 5.35 -9.67 -14.28
C VAL A 484 6.39 -10.01 -13.21
N PHE A 485 7.23 -11.01 -13.49
CA PHE A 485 8.39 -11.33 -12.66
C PHE A 485 9.53 -10.33 -12.93
N ALA A 486 9.90 -9.56 -11.92
CA ALA A 486 10.93 -8.53 -11.98
C ALA A 486 12.36 -9.09 -11.79
N GLY A 487 12.49 -10.33 -11.27
CA GLY A 487 13.77 -10.84 -10.79
C GLY A 487 14.21 -10.15 -9.49
N ASP A 488 15.51 -10.17 -9.21
CA ASP A 488 16.14 -9.56 -8.02
C ASP A 488 16.36 -8.03 -8.22
N THR A 489 15.29 -7.32 -8.56
CA THR A 489 15.26 -5.85 -8.58
C THR A 489 14.29 -5.31 -7.53
N THR A 490 14.35 -4.02 -7.26
CA THR A 490 13.42 -3.31 -6.35
C THR A 490 12.53 -2.31 -7.09
N SER A 491 12.43 -2.50 -8.40
CA SER A 491 12.00 -1.48 -9.37
C SER A 491 11.64 -2.16 -10.70
N LEU A 492 10.49 -1.81 -11.27
CA LEU A 492 10.02 -2.30 -12.57
C LEU A 492 9.12 -1.26 -13.26
N CYS A 493 9.45 -0.90 -14.49
CA CYS A 493 8.52 -0.19 -15.36
C CYS A 493 7.57 -1.21 -16.03
N LEU A 494 6.27 -1.07 -15.78
CA LEU A 494 5.21 -1.88 -16.39
C LEU A 494 4.61 -1.15 -17.59
N SER A 495 4.74 -1.74 -18.79
CA SER A 495 4.21 -1.23 -20.05
C SER A 495 2.92 -1.92 -20.50
N GLY A 496 2.11 -1.26 -21.33
CA GLY A 496 0.88 -1.80 -21.91
C GLY A 496 -0.36 -1.64 -21.03
N LEU A 497 -0.29 -0.75 -20.04
CA LEU A 497 -1.42 -0.35 -19.20
C LEU A 497 -2.39 0.54 -20.00
N ARG A 498 -3.62 0.71 -19.50
CA ARG A 498 -4.62 1.57 -20.16
C ARG A 498 -4.41 3.03 -19.72
N ASN A 499 -4.28 3.95 -20.67
CA ASN A 499 -4.23 5.38 -20.35
C ASN A 499 -5.48 5.82 -19.59
N ASP A 500 -5.33 6.87 -18.78
CA ASP A 500 -6.42 7.61 -18.12
C ASP A 500 -7.31 6.75 -17.21
N THR A 501 -6.81 5.58 -16.83
CA THR A 501 -7.49 4.58 -16.02
C THR A 501 -6.68 4.33 -14.75
N LEU A 502 -7.35 4.33 -13.59
CA LEU A 502 -6.72 3.98 -12.32
C LEU A 502 -6.32 2.50 -12.29
N HIS A 503 -5.02 2.25 -12.14
CA HIS A 503 -4.46 0.92 -11.95
C HIS A 503 -4.05 0.72 -10.49
N PHE A 504 -4.21 -0.51 -10.01
CA PHE A 504 -3.80 -1.00 -8.70
C PHE A 504 -2.62 -1.94 -8.88
N PHE A 505 -1.59 -1.76 -8.05
CA PHE A 505 -0.34 -2.50 -8.10
C PHE A 505 -0.02 -3.12 -6.75
N SER A 506 0.44 -4.36 -6.73
CA SER A 506 0.98 -5.00 -5.54
C SER A 506 2.20 -5.82 -5.89
N VAL A 507 3.15 -5.93 -4.96
CA VAL A 507 4.38 -6.71 -5.13
C VAL A 507 4.38 -7.85 -4.14
N THR A 508 4.92 -8.99 -4.56
CA THR A 508 5.17 -10.17 -3.71
C THR A 508 6.64 -10.53 -3.80
N ALA A 509 7.19 -11.15 -2.76
CA ALA A 509 8.53 -11.73 -2.79
C ALA A 509 8.45 -13.22 -3.14
N ILE A 510 9.46 -13.76 -3.81
CA ILE A 510 9.59 -15.19 -4.13
C ILE A 510 10.93 -15.68 -3.59
N ASP A 511 10.96 -16.83 -2.92
CA ASP A 511 12.19 -17.52 -2.54
C ASP A 511 12.27 -18.93 -3.19
N ASN A 512 13.20 -19.78 -2.76
CA ASN A 512 13.30 -21.16 -3.28
C ASN A 512 12.09 -22.05 -2.93
N ASN A 513 11.25 -21.60 -2.00
CA ASN A 513 10.29 -22.42 -1.27
C ASN A 513 8.85 -22.06 -1.68
N ALA A 514 8.55 -20.76 -1.78
CA ALA A 514 7.22 -20.19 -1.85
C ALA A 514 7.19 -18.81 -2.51
N GLU A 515 5.98 -18.36 -2.87
CA GLU A 515 5.68 -16.95 -3.10
C GLU A 515 4.99 -16.37 -1.86
N GLY A 516 5.40 -15.17 -1.49
CA GLY A 516 4.92 -14.40 -0.34
C GLY A 516 3.60 -13.70 -0.58
N GLY A 517 3.02 -13.13 0.48
CA GLY A 517 1.79 -12.36 0.38
C GLY A 517 1.89 -11.11 -0.49
N TYR A 518 0.73 -10.60 -0.91
CA TYR A 518 0.63 -9.30 -1.56
C TYR A 518 1.03 -8.18 -0.59
N SER A 519 1.82 -7.22 -1.07
CA SER A 519 2.05 -5.94 -0.39
C SER A 519 0.74 -5.17 -0.16
N ARG A 520 0.84 -4.05 0.58
CA ARG A 520 -0.16 -2.97 0.46
C ARG A 520 -0.17 -2.46 -0.99
N GLU A 521 -1.35 -2.08 -1.48
CA GLU A 521 -1.50 -1.63 -2.87
C GLU A 521 -0.96 -0.21 -3.06
N ALA A 522 -0.24 0.00 -4.16
CA ALA A 522 0.01 1.31 -4.74
C ALA A 522 -0.96 1.54 -5.90
N THR A 523 -1.19 2.80 -6.26
CA THR A 523 -2.04 3.15 -7.41
C THR A 523 -1.40 4.23 -8.27
N ALA A 524 -1.66 4.16 -9.58
CA ALA A 524 -1.27 5.19 -10.53
C ALA A 524 -2.30 5.26 -11.67
N VAL A 525 -2.35 6.40 -12.35
CA VAL A 525 -3.06 6.58 -13.62
C VAL A 525 -1.97 6.81 -14.67
N PRO A 526 -1.72 5.88 -15.61
CA PRO A 526 -0.79 6.13 -16.69
C PRO A 526 -1.36 7.23 -17.59
N ARG A 527 -0.60 8.30 -17.85
CA ARG A 527 -1.03 9.39 -18.75
C ARG A 527 0.00 9.63 -19.83
N LEU A 528 -0.44 10.28 -20.91
CA LEU A 528 0.39 10.67 -22.03
C LEU A 528 0.62 12.18 -21.99
N VAL A 529 1.82 12.60 -21.59
CA VAL A 529 2.22 14.00 -21.65
C VAL A 529 2.30 14.43 -23.12
N PRO A 530 1.84 15.65 -23.49
CA PRO A 530 2.00 16.19 -24.84
C PRO A 530 3.46 16.18 -25.33
N ARG A 531 3.66 16.04 -26.64
CA ARG A 531 5.00 16.24 -27.22
C ARG A 531 5.36 17.73 -27.16
N PRO A 532 6.65 18.08 -26.98
CA PRO A 532 7.11 19.46 -27.10
C PRO A 532 6.70 20.09 -28.44
N PRO A 533 6.31 21.38 -28.45
CA PRO A 533 6.14 22.14 -29.68
C PRO A 533 7.40 22.10 -30.53
N GLN A 534 7.24 22.14 -31.86
CA GLN A 534 8.35 22.04 -32.81
C GLN A 534 8.35 23.22 -33.78
N SER A 535 9.48 23.47 -34.41
CA SER A 535 9.65 24.57 -35.37
C SER A 535 9.35 25.94 -34.75
N LEU A 536 9.84 26.14 -33.52
CA LEU A 536 9.79 27.44 -32.86
C LEU A 536 10.53 28.45 -33.72
N SER A 537 9.89 29.57 -34.03
CA SER A 537 10.43 30.66 -34.83
C SER A 537 10.23 31.98 -34.10
N LEU A 538 11.20 32.89 -34.26
CA LEU A 538 11.23 34.20 -33.64
C LEU A 538 11.34 35.27 -34.72
N ILE A 539 10.49 36.31 -34.64
CA ILE A 539 10.57 37.50 -35.48
C ILE A 539 10.72 38.71 -34.54
N PRO A 540 11.85 39.43 -34.56
CA PRO A 540 12.10 40.54 -33.64
C PRO A 540 11.25 41.77 -33.99
N THR A 541 10.52 42.30 -33.01
CA THR A 541 9.73 43.54 -33.13
C THR A 541 10.33 44.68 -32.32
N TYR A 542 9.81 45.90 -32.44
CA TYR A 542 10.26 47.03 -31.64
C TYR A 542 10.06 46.78 -30.13
N LEU A 543 11.17 46.61 -29.41
CA LEU A 543 11.24 46.23 -28.00
C LEU A 543 10.40 44.97 -27.69
N GLY A 544 10.40 44.01 -28.60
CA GLY A 544 9.58 42.80 -28.52
C GLY A 544 10.07 41.64 -29.38
N MET A 545 9.34 40.53 -29.31
CA MET A 545 9.58 39.31 -30.08
C MET A 545 8.23 38.66 -30.39
N ASP A 546 7.93 38.45 -31.67
CA ASP A 546 6.81 37.61 -32.09
C ASP A 546 7.29 36.16 -32.25
N LEU A 547 6.59 35.24 -31.60
CA LEU A 547 6.89 33.81 -31.59
C LEU A 547 5.83 33.05 -32.37
N SER A 548 6.25 31.98 -33.04
CA SER A 548 5.35 31.01 -33.69
C SER A 548 5.93 29.60 -33.65
N TRP A 549 5.07 28.57 -33.67
CA TRP A 549 5.48 27.15 -33.69
C TRP A 549 4.50 26.31 -34.51
N ALA A 550 4.87 25.07 -34.84
CA ALA A 550 3.97 24.13 -35.47
C ALA A 550 2.92 23.61 -34.46
N PRO A 551 1.64 23.46 -34.84
CA PRO A 551 0.61 22.94 -33.95
C PRO A 551 0.88 21.50 -33.55
N ASN A 552 0.73 21.20 -32.26
CA ASN A 552 0.56 19.85 -31.75
C ASN A 552 -0.71 19.20 -32.33
N THR A 553 -0.73 17.86 -32.39
CA THR A 553 -1.82 17.07 -33.00
C THR A 553 -2.56 16.18 -32.00
N GLU A 554 -2.21 16.31 -30.72
CA GLU A 554 -2.83 15.70 -29.56
C GLU A 554 -4.29 16.18 -29.43
N LEU A 555 -5.23 15.24 -29.24
CA LEU A 555 -6.68 15.53 -29.26
C LEU A 555 -7.17 16.21 -27.97
N ASP A 556 -6.36 16.13 -26.93
CA ASP A 556 -6.54 16.54 -25.55
C ASP A 556 -5.68 17.76 -25.18
N LEU A 557 -5.03 18.39 -26.16
CA LEU A 557 -4.28 19.64 -26.01
C LEU A 557 -5.18 20.77 -25.48
N ALA A 558 -4.79 21.40 -24.38
CA ALA A 558 -5.43 22.59 -23.82
C ALA A 558 -4.78 23.90 -24.33
N GLY A 559 -3.48 23.89 -24.57
CA GLY A 559 -2.74 25.05 -25.10
C GLY A 559 -1.24 24.96 -24.89
N TYR A 560 -0.57 26.11 -24.86
CA TYR A 560 0.88 26.24 -24.76
C TYR A 560 1.31 27.23 -23.68
N ASN A 561 2.49 27.03 -23.11
CA ASN A 561 3.24 28.07 -22.39
C ASN A 561 4.48 28.48 -23.18
N VAL A 562 4.90 29.73 -23.02
CA VAL A 562 6.14 30.29 -23.55
C VAL A 562 6.98 30.76 -22.39
N TYR A 563 8.27 30.42 -22.42
CA TYR A 563 9.25 30.79 -21.41
C TYR A 563 10.40 31.56 -22.05
N ARG A 564 10.96 32.52 -21.29
CA ARG A 564 12.06 33.39 -21.69
C ARG A 564 13.20 33.34 -20.69
N SER A 565 14.45 33.40 -21.15
CA SER A 565 15.63 33.68 -20.34
C SER A 565 16.50 34.76 -20.97
N GLU A 566 17.37 35.37 -20.15
CA GLU A 566 18.46 36.25 -20.57
C GLU A 566 19.79 35.48 -20.78
N ASN A 567 19.80 34.17 -20.47
CA ASN A 567 20.96 33.30 -20.59
C ASN A 567 20.64 32.06 -21.45
N PRO A 568 21.59 31.56 -22.26
CA PRO A 568 21.41 30.35 -23.05
C PRO A 568 21.26 29.12 -22.13
N GLY A 569 20.27 28.28 -22.38
CA GLY A 569 19.94 27.12 -21.55
C GLY A 569 19.17 27.47 -20.26
N GLY A 570 18.75 28.72 -20.07
CA GLY A 570 17.97 29.16 -18.92
C GLY A 570 18.80 29.68 -17.73
N PRO A 571 18.19 29.83 -16.53
CA PRO A 571 16.83 29.42 -16.18
C PRO A 571 15.78 30.28 -16.90
N TYR A 572 14.71 29.65 -17.38
CA TYR A 572 13.62 30.33 -18.06
C TYR A 572 12.50 30.75 -17.08
N GLN A 573 11.76 31.79 -17.44
CA GLN A 573 10.58 32.30 -16.73
C GLN A 573 9.40 32.33 -17.70
N SER A 574 8.21 31.89 -17.27
CA SER A 574 6.99 31.99 -18.08
C SER A 574 6.66 33.46 -18.35
N VAL A 575 6.29 33.77 -19.59
CA VAL A 575 5.89 35.13 -20.01
C VAL A 575 4.38 35.26 -20.24
N ASN A 576 3.68 34.17 -20.50
CA ASN A 576 2.22 34.16 -20.72
C ASN A 576 1.46 33.89 -19.39
N PRO A 577 0.46 34.71 -19.02
CA PRO A 577 -0.29 34.55 -17.77
C PRO A 577 -1.41 33.49 -17.83
N MET A 578 -1.73 32.99 -19.03
CA MET A 578 -2.74 31.97 -19.31
C MET A 578 -2.26 31.12 -20.49
N LEU A 579 -2.73 29.87 -20.60
CA LEU A 579 -2.42 29.01 -21.74
C LEU A 579 -2.80 29.68 -23.07
N ILE A 580 -1.88 29.62 -24.02
CA ILE A 580 -2.05 30.13 -25.38
C ILE A 580 -2.73 29.03 -26.20
N THR A 581 -3.87 29.33 -26.83
CA THR A 581 -4.62 28.35 -27.64
C THR A 581 -4.29 28.44 -29.13
N ASP A 582 -3.73 29.57 -29.58
CA ASP A 582 -3.13 29.74 -30.90
C ASP A 582 -1.70 29.18 -30.95
N THR A 583 -1.09 29.18 -32.14
CA THR A 583 0.31 28.78 -32.37
C THR A 583 1.27 29.97 -32.45
N THR A 584 0.89 31.10 -31.86
CA THR A 584 1.64 32.37 -31.90
C THR A 584 1.55 33.13 -30.58
N TYR A 585 2.60 33.84 -30.21
CA TYR A 585 2.63 34.69 -29.02
C TYR A 585 3.53 35.91 -29.20
N SER A 586 3.09 37.10 -28.77
CA SER A 586 3.87 38.34 -28.84
C SER A 586 4.37 38.73 -27.45
N ASP A 587 5.69 38.74 -27.27
CA ASP A 587 6.35 39.26 -26.07
C ASP A 587 6.80 40.70 -26.31
N SER A 588 6.68 41.58 -25.31
CA SER A 588 6.89 43.02 -25.46
C SER A 588 7.41 43.69 -24.20
N GLY A 589 8.03 44.86 -24.36
CA GLY A 589 8.72 45.56 -23.27
C GLY A 589 10.11 44.99 -22.99
N LEU A 590 10.73 44.35 -23.99
CA LEU A 590 12.09 43.82 -23.92
C LEU A 590 13.12 44.94 -23.87
N VAL A 591 14.28 44.67 -23.27
CA VAL A 591 15.35 45.66 -23.10
C VAL A 591 16.21 45.73 -24.37
N SER A 592 16.50 46.96 -24.82
CA SER A 592 17.43 47.23 -25.92
C SER A 592 18.79 46.58 -25.70
N GLY A 593 19.35 45.96 -26.75
CA GLY A 593 20.67 45.32 -26.70
C GLY A 593 20.76 44.02 -25.90
N GLN A 594 19.67 43.55 -25.27
CA GLN A 594 19.65 42.30 -24.51
C GLN A 594 19.22 41.12 -25.40
N MET A 595 20.08 40.10 -25.49
CA MET A 595 19.72 38.81 -26.10
C MET A 595 18.73 38.06 -25.19
N TYR A 596 17.67 37.54 -25.78
CA TYR A 596 16.69 36.68 -25.10
C TYR A 596 16.63 35.29 -25.74
N TYR A 597 16.38 34.29 -24.91
CA TYR A 597 16.30 32.88 -25.27
C TYR A 597 14.91 32.36 -24.93
N TYR A 598 14.24 31.76 -25.90
CA TYR A 598 12.85 31.31 -25.77
C TYR A 598 12.71 29.81 -26.01
N VAL A 599 11.79 29.22 -25.25
CA VAL A 599 11.30 27.85 -25.41
C VAL A 599 9.78 27.84 -25.20
N ALA A 600 9.08 26.89 -25.82
CA ALA A 600 7.65 26.65 -25.63
C ALA A 600 7.39 25.24 -25.10
N THR A 601 6.26 25.04 -24.45
CA THR A 601 5.72 23.74 -24.02
C THR A 601 4.27 23.60 -24.47
N ALA A 602 3.79 22.37 -24.58
CA ALA A 602 2.40 22.03 -24.81
C ALA A 602 1.79 21.49 -23.49
N VAL A 603 0.53 21.84 -23.23
CA VAL A 603 -0.20 21.47 -22.01
C VAL A 603 -1.51 20.79 -22.39
N ASP A 604 -1.84 19.67 -21.76
CA ASP A 604 -3.10 18.94 -21.98
C ASP A 604 -4.25 19.43 -21.09
N THR A 605 -5.45 18.90 -21.34
CA THR A 605 -6.67 19.16 -20.55
C THR A 605 -6.69 18.53 -19.16
N THR A 606 -5.61 17.87 -18.75
CA THR A 606 -5.38 17.30 -17.42
C THR A 606 -4.24 18.00 -16.64
N ASP A 607 -3.78 19.15 -17.14
CA ASP A 607 -2.67 19.98 -16.66
C ASP A 607 -1.27 19.31 -16.72
N LEU A 608 -1.05 18.33 -17.60
CA LEU A 608 0.30 17.83 -17.88
C LEU A 608 1.01 18.70 -18.92
N GLU A 609 2.27 19.03 -18.64
CA GLU A 609 3.10 19.90 -19.47
C GLU A 609 4.28 19.14 -20.08
N SER A 610 4.52 19.37 -21.37
CA SER A 610 5.62 18.77 -22.13
C SER A 610 7.00 19.25 -21.66
N GLY A 611 8.05 18.55 -22.10
CA GLY A 611 9.38 19.13 -22.16
C GLY A 611 9.42 20.37 -23.07
N TYR A 612 10.50 21.15 -22.98
CA TYR A 612 10.73 22.32 -23.83
C TYR A 612 10.90 21.94 -25.32
N SER A 613 10.45 22.84 -26.20
CA SER A 613 10.83 22.90 -27.61
C SER A 613 12.34 23.07 -27.79
N GLU A 614 12.81 23.16 -29.04
CA GLU A 614 14.12 23.74 -29.29
C GLU A 614 14.21 25.18 -28.74
N GLU A 615 15.37 25.56 -28.21
CA GLU A 615 15.65 26.94 -27.82
C GLU A 615 15.91 27.80 -29.06
N LYS A 616 15.33 29.01 -29.08
CA LYS A 616 15.67 30.06 -30.05
C LYS A 616 16.16 31.31 -29.35
N ALA A 617 17.22 31.92 -29.90
CA ALA A 617 17.77 33.17 -29.43
C ALA A 617 17.35 34.32 -30.35
N GLY A 618 17.01 35.48 -29.78
CA GLY A 618 16.62 36.67 -30.51
C GLY A 618 17.03 37.97 -29.81
N LEU A 619 17.26 39.01 -30.61
CA LEU A 619 17.55 40.38 -30.16
C LEU A 619 16.39 41.28 -30.59
N PRO A 620 15.71 42.01 -29.68
CA PRO A 620 14.63 42.92 -30.06
C PRO A 620 15.16 44.10 -30.88
N LEU A 621 14.31 44.67 -31.75
CA LEU A 621 14.65 45.91 -32.46
C LEU A 621 14.59 47.08 -31.45
N SER A 622 15.55 48.01 -31.52
CA SER A 622 15.67 49.09 -30.53
C SER A 622 15.76 50.49 -31.12
N PHE A 623 16.27 50.62 -32.35
CA PHE A 623 16.48 51.89 -33.05
C PHE A 623 17.28 52.96 -32.27
N ASP A 624 18.15 52.58 -31.34
CA ASP A 624 18.92 53.49 -30.46
C ASP A 624 20.45 53.48 -30.74
N HIS A 625 20.91 52.70 -31.71
CA HIS A 625 22.30 52.70 -32.16
C HIS A 625 22.68 53.87 -33.09
N GLY A 626 21.71 54.64 -33.59
CA GLY A 626 21.96 55.77 -34.49
C GLY A 626 21.87 55.33 -35.95
N ILE A 627 22.98 55.39 -36.70
CA ILE A 627 23.02 55.11 -38.14
C ILE A 627 23.85 53.84 -38.43
N LEU A 628 23.31 52.91 -39.21
CA LEU A 628 24.07 51.83 -39.84
C LEU A 628 24.40 52.22 -41.27
N LEU A 629 25.67 52.36 -41.61
CA LEU A 629 26.12 52.45 -42.99
C LEU A 629 26.38 51.03 -43.51
N VAL A 630 25.46 50.49 -44.29
CA VAL A 630 25.65 49.22 -44.99
C VAL A 630 26.38 49.49 -46.29
N ASP A 631 27.46 48.76 -46.50
CA ASP A 631 28.37 48.86 -47.62
C ASP A 631 28.38 47.57 -48.41
N GLU A 632 27.96 47.63 -49.68
CA GLU A 632 27.91 46.45 -50.57
C GLU A 632 29.07 46.40 -51.59
N THR A 633 29.96 47.40 -51.62
CA THR A 633 31.04 47.49 -52.60
C THR A 633 32.16 46.48 -52.32
N ARG A 634 32.47 45.58 -53.26
CA ARG A 634 33.64 44.69 -53.09
C ARG A 634 34.99 45.43 -53.14
N ASN A 635 35.98 44.87 -52.47
CA ASN A 635 37.37 45.34 -52.44
C ASN A 635 38.13 45.20 -53.79
N GLY A 636 37.68 45.88 -54.86
CA GLY A 636 38.30 45.77 -56.19
C GLY A 636 37.85 46.82 -57.22
N SER A 637 38.59 47.93 -57.34
CA SER A 637 38.25 49.00 -58.29
C SER A 637 38.67 48.70 -59.74
N THR A 638 37.71 48.33 -60.60
CA THR A 638 37.91 48.29 -62.06
C THR A 638 37.55 49.62 -62.74
N GLY A 639 38.45 50.61 -62.63
CA GLY A 639 38.61 51.73 -63.58
C GLY A 639 37.52 52.81 -63.71
N ILE A 640 36.26 52.51 -63.38
CA ILE A 640 35.11 53.43 -63.48
C ILE A 640 34.53 53.78 -62.10
N LEU A 641 34.60 52.85 -61.14
CA LEU A 641 34.12 53.03 -59.77
C LEU A 641 35.17 53.72 -58.88
N VAL A 642 34.69 54.52 -57.91
CA VAL A 642 35.54 55.19 -56.92
C VAL A 642 36.18 54.13 -56.02
N PRO A 643 37.51 54.16 -55.77
CA PRO A 643 38.15 53.23 -54.86
C PRO A 643 37.48 53.23 -53.48
N ASP A 644 37.23 52.04 -52.96
CA ASP A 644 36.51 51.80 -51.70
C ASP A 644 36.99 52.70 -50.54
N SER A 645 38.30 52.63 -50.22
CA SER A 645 38.98 53.53 -49.26
C SER A 645 38.88 55.06 -49.50
N LEU A 646 38.31 55.54 -50.61
CA LEU A 646 37.90 56.94 -50.81
C LEU A 646 36.43 57.15 -50.45
N GLN A 647 35.56 56.18 -50.75
CA GLN A 647 34.17 56.17 -50.34
C GLN A 647 34.06 56.13 -48.81
N ASP A 648 34.79 55.25 -48.13
CA ASP A 648 34.72 55.13 -46.65
C ASP A 648 35.13 56.43 -45.96
N ARG A 649 36.18 57.08 -46.49
CA ARG A 649 36.63 58.38 -46.00
C ARG A 649 35.59 59.47 -46.24
N PHE A 650 34.88 59.43 -47.36
CA PHE A 650 33.78 60.36 -47.64
C PHE A 650 32.62 60.14 -46.67
N TYR A 651 32.14 58.91 -46.51
CA TYR A 651 31.04 58.60 -45.60
C TYR A 651 31.41 58.86 -44.14
N ALA A 652 32.61 58.48 -43.70
CA ALA A 652 33.12 58.80 -42.37
C ALA A 652 33.26 60.32 -42.13
N GLN A 653 33.52 61.11 -43.17
CA GLN A 653 33.58 62.57 -43.07
C GLN A 653 32.18 63.21 -42.99
N ILE A 654 31.20 62.78 -43.80
CA ILE A 654 29.84 63.35 -43.74
C ILE A 654 29.07 62.90 -42.49
N LEU A 655 29.36 61.69 -41.99
CA LEU A 655 28.75 61.13 -40.77
C LEU A 655 29.52 61.49 -39.49
N SER A 656 30.63 62.24 -39.56
CA SER A 656 31.54 62.48 -38.41
C SER A 656 30.92 63.21 -37.21
N GLY A 657 29.70 63.77 -37.36
CA GLY A 657 28.92 64.41 -36.29
C GLY A 657 27.78 63.55 -35.74
N TYR A 658 27.62 62.32 -36.23
CA TYR A 658 26.54 61.39 -35.88
C TYR A 658 27.11 60.14 -35.19
N LYS A 659 26.28 59.45 -34.39
CA LYS A 659 26.58 58.09 -33.94
C LYS A 659 26.29 57.16 -35.11
N PHE A 660 27.32 56.57 -35.69
CA PHE A 660 27.19 55.60 -36.79
C PHE A 660 28.21 54.48 -36.67
N ASP A 661 27.84 53.31 -37.19
CA ASP A 661 28.71 52.16 -37.42
C ASP A 661 28.67 51.79 -38.92
N SER A 662 29.67 51.06 -39.40
CA SER A 662 29.76 50.58 -40.79
C SER A 662 29.71 49.05 -40.86
N TRP A 663 28.93 48.52 -41.79
CA TRP A 663 28.80 47.08 -42.06
C TRP A 663 29.20 46.79 -43.50
N ASP A 664 30.37 46.17 -43.68
CA ASP A 664 30.91 45.76 -44.98
C ASP A 664 30.41 44.35 -45.33
N CYS A 665 29.62 44.25 -46.41
CA CYS A 665 29.04 43.00 -46.87
C CYS A 665 30.05 42.06 -47.56
N ASP A 666 31.17 42.58 -48.09
CA ASP A 666 32.25 41.77 -48.70
C ASP A 666 32.97 40.95 -47.62
N SER A 667 33.16 41.52 -46.42
CA SER A 667 33.76 40.81 -45.28
C SER A 667 32.77 40.13 -44.33
N SER A 668 31.54 40.65 -44.19
CA SER A 668 30.59 40.23 -43.14
C SER A 668 29.31 39.57 -43.67
N GLY A 669 29.08 39.54 -44.99
CA GLY A 669 27.81 39.13 -45.59
C GLY A 669 26.68 40.14 -45.32
N LEU A 670 25.45 39.78 -45.65
CA LEU A 670 24.31 40.70 -45.50
C LEU A 670 23.91 40.88 -44.02
N PRO A 671 23.60 42.11 -43.57
CA PRO A 671 23.22 42.37 -42.19
C PRO A 671 21.82 41.79 -41.91
N ALA A 672 21.73 40.92 -40.90
CA ALA A 672 20.46 40.38 -40.42
C ALA A 672 19.52 41.49 -39.89
N ILE A 673 18.22 41.25 -39.92
CA ILE A 673 17.20 42.19 -39.45
C ILE A 673 17.42 42.67 -38.00
N SER A 674 17.92 41.81 -37.11
CA SER A 674 18.28 42.19 -35.72
C SER A 674 19.43 43.21 -35.66
N THR A 675 20.39 43.12 -36.59
CA THR A 675 21.48 44.09 -36.73
C THR A 675 20.92 45.42 -37.21
N MET A 676 20.17 45.43 -38.33
CA MET A 676 19.58 46.66 -38.88
C MET A 676 18.62 47.34 -37.89
N GLY A 677 17.77 46.56 -37.21
CA GLY A 677 16.80 47.03 -36.22
C GLY A 677 17.39 47.64 -34.94
N SER A 678 18.69 47.47 -34.69
CA SER A 678 19.35 48.21 -33.62
C SER A 678 19.50 49.71 -33.98
N TYR A 679 19.48 50.08 -35.27
CA TYR A 679 19.79 51.43 -35.75
C TYR A 679 18.55 52.20 -36.20
N SER A 680 18.43 53.45 -35.76
CA SER A 680 17.35 54.38 -36.15
C SER A 680 17.30 54.72 -37.63
N THR A 681 18.39 54.47 -38.36
CA THR A 681 18.52 54.73 -39.79
C THR A 681 19.52 53.76 -40.40
N VAL A 682 19.15 53.10 -41.49
CA VAL A 682 20.06 52.35 -42.37
C VAL A 682 20.35 53.24 -43.59
N ILE A 683 21.63 53.47 -43.88
CA ILE A 683 22.11 54.03 -45.14
C ILE A 683 22.69 52.85 -45.92
N TRP A 684 22.04 52.46 -47.01
CA TRP A 684 22.50 51.38 -47.88
C TRP A 684 23.24 51.96 -49.08
N ARG A 685 24.54 51.66 -49.18
CA ARG A 685 25.45 52.08 -50.26
C ARG A 685 25.46 50.99 -51.34
N ALA A 686 24.58 51.12 -52.33
CA ALA A 686 24.41 50.22 -53.46
C ALA A 686 25.13 50.72 -54.73
N GLU A 687 26.45 50.87 -54.65
CA GLU A 687 27.30 51.41 -55.73
C GLU A 687 28.00 50.29 -56.56
N ASP A 688 27.67 49.02 -56.34
CA ASP A 688 28.19 47.90 -57.15
C ASP A 688 27.31 47.63 -58.38
N ILE A 689 27.95 47.43 -59.54
CA ILE A 689 27.28 47.18 -60.83
C ILE A 689 27.28 45.70 -61.23
N TYR A 690 27.90 44.84 -60.43
CA TYR A 690 28.09 43.41 -60.69
C TYR A 690 27.45 42.51 -59.63
N ASP A 691 27.56 42.85 -58.34
CA ASP A 691 27.00 42.08 -57.22
C ASP A 691 25.88 42.89 -56.50
N GLN A 692 24.62 42.60 -56.83
CA GLN A 692 23.44 43.45 -56.51
C GLN A 692 22.68 43.03 -55.23
N TYR A 693 23.36 43.02 -54.09
CA TYR A 693 22.80 42.49 -52.84
C TYR A 693 21.59 43.26 -52.27
N LEU A 694 21.41 44.55 -52.58
CA LEU A 694 20.21 45.31 -52.19
C LEU A 694 18.89 44.60 -52.57
N SER A 695 18.87 43.88 -53.69
CA SER A 695 17.68 43.14 -54.14
C SER A 695 17.35 41.93 -53.25
N GLU A 696 18.36 41.29 -52.67
CA GLU A 696 18.20 40.12 -51.79
C GLU A 696 17.59 40.52 -50.44
N GLN A 697 17.89 41.74 -49.95
CA GLN A 697 17.40 42.25 -48.66
C GLN A 697 16.12 43.09 -48.75
N ALA A 698 15.40 43.08 -49.88
CA ALA A 698 14.17 43.84 -50.04
C ALA A 698 13.12 43.51 -48.96
N GLU A 699 12.95 42.23 -48.59
CA GLU A 699 11.98 41.80 -47.57
C GLU A 699 12.39 42.26 -46.16
N ASP A 700 13.65 42.10 -45.76
CA ASP A 700 14.17 42.57 -44.47
C ASP A 700 14.10 44.11 -44.36
N LEU A 701 14.39 44.83 -45.44
CA LEU A 701 14.29 46.30 -45.48
C LEU A 701 12.83 46.78 -45.41
N ALA A 702 11.90 46.09 -46.08
CA ALA A 702 10.46 46.31 -45.93
C ALA A 702 10.01 46.10 -44.48
N TYR A 703 10.45 45.01 -43.85
CA TYR A 703 10.10 44.72 -42.46
C TYR A 703 10.71 45.77 -41.50
N TYR A 704 11.99 46.11 -41.64
CA TYR A 704 12.66 47.18 -40.89
C TYR A 704 11.91 48.52 -40.98
N LEU A 705 11.48 48.93 -42.18
CA LEU A 705 10.66 50.12 -42.39
C LEU A 705 9.28 50.01 -41.73
N SER A 706 8.62 48.84 -41.82
CA SER A 706 7.32 48.59 -41.19
C SER A 706 7.37 48.72 -39.65
N GLN A 707 8.51 48.41 -39.05
CA GLN A 707 8.76 48.52 -37.60
C GLN A 707 9.14 49.95 -37.16
N GLY A 708 9.27 50.91 -38.09
CA GLY A 708 9.58 52.32 -37.80
C GLY A 708 11.03 52.74 -38.08
N GLY A 709 11.81 51.88 -38.71
CA GLY A 709 13.14 52.21 -39.22
C GLY A 709 13.13 53.30 -40.30
N LYS A 710 14.31 53.77 -40.71
CA LYS A 710 14.47 54.79 -41.77
C LYS A 710 15.54 54.34 -42.75
N LEU A 711 15.26 54.41 -44.04
CA LEU A 711 16.16 53.92 -45.08
C LEU A 711 16.62 55.07 -45.99
N TRP A 712 17.92 55.15 -46.24
CA TRP A 712 18.52 55.96 -47.30
C TRP A 712 19.18 55.01 -48.30
N LEU A 713 18.65 54.92 -49.52
CA LEU A 713 19.28 54.20 -50.61
C LEU A 713 20.15 55.17 -51.42
N ILE A 714 21.45 54.89 -51.52
CA ILE A 714 22.41 55.69 -52.29
C ILE A 714 23.17 54.71 -53.18
N GLY A 715 23.18 54.91 -54.50
CA GLY A 715 23.71 53.90 -55.39
C GLY A 715 23.46 54.12 -56.87
N TRP A 716 24.05 53.25 -57.69
CA TRP A 716 23.79 53.20 -59.12
C TRP A 716 22.46 52.49 -59.38
N LYS A 717 21.48 53.22 -59.93
CA LYS A 717 20.15 52.69 -60.31
C LYS A 717 19.45 51.85 -59.23
N THR A 718 19.52 52.25 -57.95
CA THR A 718 18.99 51.47 -56.81
C THR A 718 17.55 50.97 -56.97
N ILE A 719 16.70 51.71 -57.69
CA ILE A 719 15.32 51.32 -58.02
C ILE A 719 15.25 50.19 -59.06
N GLU A 720 16.10 50.18 -60.10
CA GLU A 720 16.19 49.08 -61.08
C GLU A 720 16.73 47.81 -60.40
N VAL A 721 17.75 47.96 -59.56
CA VAL A 721 18.33 46.88 -58.74
C VAL A 721 17.26 46.23 -57.87
N LEU A 722 16.56 47.03 -57.06
CA LEU A 722 15.58 46.52 -56.10
C LEU A 722 14.34 45.91 -56.77
N MET A 723 13.95 46.39 -57.96
CA MET A 723 12.84 45.81 -58.73
C MET A 723 13.21 44.50 -59.45
N THR A 724 14.51 44.19 -59.61
CA THR A 724 15.10 43.03 -60.31
C THR A 724 14.75 42.86 -61.79
N GLN A 725 13.71 43.52 -62.31
CA GLN A 725 13.27 43.45 -63.70
C GLN A 725 12.69 44.78 -64.21
N GLY A 726 12.86 45.03 -65.51
CA GLY A 726 12.32 46.18 -66.23
C GLY A 726 13.39 47.22 -66.60
N GLU A 727 12.98 48.25 -67.36
CA GLU A 727 13.83 49.37 -67.75
C GLU A 727 13.10 50.69 -67.44
N TYR A 728 13.83 51.74 -67.07
CA TYR A 728 13.27 53.07 -66.83
C TYR A 728 12.59 53.66 -68.09
N PRO A 729 11.52 54.46 -67.93
CA PRO A 729 10.93 54.88 -66.67
C PRO A 729 9.95 53.85 -66.07
N PHE A 730 10.03 53.68 -64.76
CA PHE A 730 9.09 52.87 -63.98
C PHE A 730 7.89 53.71 -63.53
N THR A 731 6.72 53.06 -63.41
CA THR A 731 5.53 53.57 -62.71
C THR A 731 5.11 52.49 -61.72
N PHE A 732 4.86 52.87 -60.47
CA PHE A 732 4.57 51.93 -59.39
C PHE A 732 3.12 52.08 -58.91
N ILE A 733 2.53 50.97 -58.49
CA ILE A 733 1.18 50.86 -57.94
C ILE A 733 1.22 50.22 -56.54
N LEU A 734 0.10 50.27 -55.83
CA LEU A 734 -0.08 49.58 -54.55
C LEU A 734 0.26 48.09 -54.68
N GLY A 735 1.18 47.60 -53.85
CA GLY A 735 1.76 46.25 -53.94
C GLY A 735 3.17 46.20 -54.55
N ASP A 736 3.64 47.26 -55.21
CA ASP A 736 5.03 47.39 -55.65
C ASP A 736 5.89 47.94 -54.50
N TRP A 737 7.04 47.32 -54.23
CA TRP A 737 7.89 47.68 -53.09
C TRP A 737 8.26 49.19 -53.01
N PRO A 738 8.65 49.87 -54.11
CA PRO A 738 8.96 51.31 -54.06
C PRO A 738 7.73 52.19 -53.78
N TYR A 739 6.53 51.72 -54.09
CA TYR A 739 5.28 52.43 -53.76
C TYR A 739 4.94 52.24 -52.28
N ASP A 740 4.96 50.99 -51.81
CA ASP A 740 4.53 50.64 -50.46
C ASP A 740 5.52 51.13 -49.39
N TYR A 741 6.83 51.07 -49.65
CA TYR A 741 7.88 51.35 -48.64
C TYR A 741 8.68 52.65 -48.87
N LEU A 742 8.84 53.12 -50.11
CA LEU A 742 9.47 54.43 -50.40
C LEU A 742 8.46 55.52 -50.78
N HIS A 743 7.19 55.17 -50.96
CA HIS A 743 6.12 56.08 -51.39
C HIS A 743 6.38 56.77 -52.75
N LEU A 744 7.09 56.07 -53.64
CA LEU A 744 7.34 56.49 -55.02
C LEU A 744 6.22 56.01 -55.94
N SER A 745 5.64 56.92 -56.74
CA SER A 745 4.65 56.57 -57.77
C SER A 745 5.28 56.33 -59.16
N SER A 746 6.52 56.79 -59.37
CA SER A 746 7.29 56.60 -60.60
C SER A 746 8.77 56.89 -60.38
N SER A 747 9.62 56.46 -61.31
CA SER A 747 11.05 56.77 -61.32
C SER A 747 11.56 56.78 -62.77
N ASP A 748 12.45 57.71 -63.12
CA ASP A 748 13.06 57.79 -64.45
C ASP A 748 14.59 57.81 -64.38
N ASN A 749 15.24 57.59 -65.53
CA ASN A 749 16.69 57.64 -65.70
C ASN A 749 17.07 58.67 -66.77
N THR A 750 16.41 59.84 -66.73
CA THR A 750 16.82 61.00 -67.51
C THR A 750 17.83 61.80 -66.71
N GLY A 751 18.93 62.21 -67.36
CA GLY A 751 19.98 63.00 -66.70
C GLY A 751 19.43 64.33 -66.13
N PRO A 752 20.11 64.93 -65.14
CA PRO A 752 19.58 66.04 -64.37
C PRO A 752 19.06 67.16 -65.29
N VAL A 753 17.80 67.54 -65.08
CA VAL A 753 17.13 68.62 -65.80
C VAL A 753 17.96 69.90 -65.67
N GLY A 754 18.41 70.44 -66.81
CA GLY A 754 19.24 71.64 -66.90
C GLY A 754 18.46 72.95 -66.77
#